data_AF-A0A2M7VU63-F1
#
_entry.id   AF-A0A2M7VU63-F1
#
_cell.length_a   1.000
_cell.length_b   1.000
_cell.length_c   1.000
_cell.angle_alpha   90.00
_cell.angle_beta   90.00
_cell.angle_gamma   90.00
#
_symmetry.space_group_name_H-M   'P 1'
#
loop_
_entity.id
_entity.type
_entity.pdbx_description
1 polymer ?
#
loop_
_entity_poly.entity_id
_entity_poly.type
_entity_poly.pdbx_seq_one_letter_code
_entity_poly.pdbx_strand_id
1 'polypeptide(L)'
;MSFFKYLIIIVVLLNFSVNTKCFAQNFSVEEQHQIDTLNRIIYDIASYDTSKANAYLTLAEILYVSNLDTIIPLCEKAKNIAEKALNKLPKSDKNTRKAFLKSLTGALNNIGYAYLAKGNTDKAIEYYHKAKPISEEIDDKEALFTYYISIGYIYMEKGEIKKALKYYHQSLKIAEAMGNKQNIATSLNNIGYIYEHQDDFDKGLEFYYLSLEKYKEIDYQQGIADLYNNISVVYNNQAQEINKKGENYDLVDIKREKALSYQQKSLKIRREIGDKEGISASLNIIGGIYASQAEELIKYGGNTNTINTKRQTALENLYESLKIRKEIGDKDGMTYSLNSIAKILIAQEQYQQAFDYVNRSFQISKELGYPKNIRNAAHLLSEIYKKQNKGTQALEMFELYINMRDSINNEETQKSTIKQQAKYEYEKQKVIDDLEYQKIIAVKQAEKKKQQIVTISTAAILILVVVFLLFVFNRLKITRKQKLVIEEKNIEITDSINYAKRIQEAILPSRQSVKELLPNSFIYYQPKDIVAGDFYWVESISSLEGGLKVGDNHPSSSPQGENIILFAAADCTGHGVPGALVSVVCNNALNRATRDFNLTNPGQLLDKTSEIVENQLNQSTVSSLGEMDNIRDGMDIALCMLNTKTNELQYAGAKNPLWIIRNAEDDIEEIKANKQSIGKVENRENYTTHSIQLNKGDTIYIFSDGFADQFGGDKGKKLMYQPFKKLLIEINNETMDKQLELIRNYFEKWKGNLEQVDDVCIIGVRV
;
A
#
# COMPACT_ATOMS: atom_id res chain seq x y z
N MET A 1 15.41 56.77 -74.06
CA MET A 1 14.32 55.75 -74.07
C MET A 1 14.28 54.97 -72.74
N SER A 2 14.24 55.67 -71.60
CA SER A 2 14.15 55.07 -70.25
C SER A 2 13.16 55.81 -69.32
N PHE A 3 12.82 57.07 -69.64
CA PHE A 3 11.90 57.88 -68.85
C PHE A 3 10.41 57.54 -69.08
N PHE A 4 10.04 57.04 -70.26
CA PHE A 4 8.65 56.69 -70.60
C PHE A 4 8.18 55.33 -70.06
N LYS A 5 9.09 54.45 -69.61
CA LYS A 5 8.73 53.15 -68.99
C LYS A 5 8.38 53.28 -67.51
N TYR A 6 8.93 54.27 -66.79
CA TYR A 6 8.59 54.51 -65.39
C TYR A 6 7.24 55.24 -65.20
N LEU A 7 6.81 56.05 -66.17
CA LEU A 7 5.53 56.75 -66.10
C LEU A 7 4.31 55.82 -66.31
N ILE A 8 4.45 54.75 -67.09
CA ILE A 8 3.38 53.76 -67.30
C ILE A 8 3.23 52.82 -66.10
N ILE A 9 4.31 52.55 -65.35
CA ILE A 9 4.24 51.72 -64.13
C ILE A 9 3.59 52.51 -62.97
N ILE A 10 3.77 53.83 -62.91
CA ILE A 10 3.15 54.68 -61.88
C ILE A 10 1.65 54.91 -62.14
N VAL A 11 1.19 54.93 -63.40
CA VAL A 11 -0.24 55.07 -63.73
C VAL A 11 -1.03 53.74 -63.59
N VAL A 12 -0.35 52.59 -63.67
CA VAL A 12 -0.97 51.28 -63.38
C VAL A 12 -1.03 51.01 -61.86
N LEU A 13 -0.11 51.55 -61.07
CA LEU A 13 -0.15 51.44 -59.60
C LEU A 13 -1.12 52.41 -58.91
N LEU A 14 -1.54 53.49 -59.57
CA LEU A 14 -2.52 54.46 -59.04
C LEU A 14 -3.98 54.18 -59.43
N ASN A 15 -4.25 53.19 -60.30
CA ASN A 15 -5.61 52.76 -60.64
C ASN A 15 -6.02 51.41 -60.01
N PHE A 16 -5.16 50.79 -59.21
CA PHE A 16 -5.51 49.61 -58.41
C PHE A 16 -5.94 49.93 -56.97
N SER A 17 -6.09 51.22 -56.63
CA SER A 17 -6.49 51.70 -55.30
C SER A 17 -7.96 52.17 -55.21
N VAL A 18 -8.78 51.96 -56.25
CA VAL A 18 -10.21 52.31 -56.23
C VAL A 18 -11.05 51.19 -56.85
N ASN A 19 -11.09 50.02 -56.20
CA ASN A 19 -12.25 49.09 -56.18
C ASN A 19 -11.97 47.74 -55.51
N THR A 20 -11.23 47.76 -54.40
CA THR A 20 -11.36 46.69 -53.41
C THR A 20 -11.78 47.34 -52.10
N LYS A 21 -13.09 47.42 -51.87
CA LYS A 21 -13.59 47.23 -50.50
C LYS A 21 -13.27 45.78 -50.13
N CYS A 22 -12.00 45.51 -49.88
CA CYS A 22 -11.58 44.38 -49.09
C CYS A 22 -12.25 44.61 -47.74
N PHE A 23 -13.16 43.72 -47.36
CA PHE A 23 -13.68 43.68 -46.01
C PHE A 23 -12.46 43.50 -45.09
N ALA A 24 -11.98 44.58 -44.48
CA ALA A 24 -10.95 44.51 -43.46
C ALA A 24 -11.59 43.82 -42.27
N GLN A 25 -11.23 42.56 -42.06
CA GLN A 25 -11.71 41.75 -40.96
C GLN A 25 -11.00 42.22 -39.68
N ASN A 26 -11.79 42.57 -38.65
CA ASN A 26 -11.25 43.03 -37.38
C ASN A 26 -11.01 41.81 -36.48
N PHE A 27 -9.80 41.24 -36.53
CA PHE A 27 -9.32 40.37 -35.46
C PHE A 27 -9.20 41.17 -34.16
N SER A 28 -9.40 40.53 -33.00
CA SER A 28 -9.02 41.15 -31.74
C SER A 28 -7.52 41.46 -31.74
N VAL A 29 -7.09 42.41 -30.91
CA VAL A 29 -5.66 42.76 -30.78
C VAL A 29 -4.83 41.52 -30.42
N GLU A 30 -5.38 40.62 -29.62
CA GLU A 30 -4.73 39.39 -29.20
C GLU A 30 -4.63 38.36 -30.33
N GLU A 31 -5.70 38.11 -31.08
CA GLU A 31 -5.68 37.21 -32.25
C GLU A 31 -4.74 37.73 -33.34
N GLN A 32 -4.74 39.05 -33.60
CA GLN A 32 -3.83 39.65 -34.58
C GLN A 32 -2.37 39.44 -34.16
N HIS A 33 -2.06 39.64 -32.87
CA HIS A 33 -0.72 39.39 -32.34
C HIS A 33 -0.31 37.91 -32.46
N GLN A 34 -1.24 36.98 -32.23
CA GLN A 34 -1.00 35.54 -32.43
C GLN A 34 -0.73 35.22 -33.91
N ILE A 35 -1.55 35.74 -34.83
CA ILE A 35 -1.37 35.58 -36.28
C ILE A 35 0.02 36.08 -36.71
N ASP A 36 0.42 37.26 -36.26
CA ASP A 36 1.72 37.84 -36.60
C ASP A 36 2.89 36.99 -36.07
N THR A 37 2.74 36.48 -34.84
CA THR A 37 3.73 35.58 -34.22
C THR A 37 3.87 34.27 -35.01
N LEU A 38 2.75 33.66 -35.41
CA LEU A 38 2.73 32.41 -36.18
C LEU A 38 3.31 32.61 -37.57
N ASN A 39 2.97 33.71 -38.24
CA ASN A 39 3.55 34.07 -39.53
C ASN A 39 5.07 34.25 -39.43
N ARG A 40 5.59 34.86 -38.36
CA ARG A 40 7.03 34.96 -38.14
C ARG A 40 7.71 33.58 -38.07
N ILE A 41 7.13 32.63 -37.36
CA ILE A 41 7.65 31.25 -37.27
C ILE A 41 7.61 30.55 -38.64
N ILE A 42 6.54 30.78 -39.41
CA ILE A 42 6.35 30.19 -40.74
C ILE A 42 7.42 30.67 -41.72
N TYR A 43 7.69 31.98 -41.76
CA TYR A 43 8.60 32.59 -42.72
C TYR A 43 10.07 32.62 -42.26
N ASP A 44 10.34 32.33 -40.99
CA ASP A 44 11.71 32.23 -40.48
C ASP A 44 12.42 30.97 -41.01
N ILE A 45 13.58 31.17 -41.66
CA ILE A 45 14.40 30.11 -42.23
C ILE A 45 14.99 29.23 -41.10
N ALA A 46 15.27 29.81 -39.93
CA ALA A 46 15.88 29.10 -38.78
C ALA A 46 14.87 28.24 -37.99
N SER A 47 13.57 28.39 -38.24
CA SER A 47 12.53 27.65 -37.52
C SER A 47 12.47 26.17 -37.97
N TYR A 48 12.46 25.27 -36.98
CA TYR A 48 12.36 23.82 -37.17
C TYR A 48 11.07 23.42 -37.90
N ASP A 49 11.14 22.37 -38.72
CA ASP A 49 9.99 21.86 -39.48
C ASP A 49 8.79 21.49 -38.58
N THR A 50 9.04 21.00 -37.36
CA THR A 50 7.99 20.72 -36.36
C THR A 50 7.27 22.00 -35.93
N SER A 51 8.02 23.07 -35.67
CA SER A 51 7.46 24.37 -35.30
C SER A 51 6.69 25.00 -36.45
N LYS A 52 7.16 24.83 -37.69
CA LYS A 52 6.45 25.28 -38.90
C LYS A 52 5.16 24.52 -39.13
N ALA A 53 5.17 23.20 -39.00
CA ALA A 53 3.98 22.37 -39.14
C ALA A 53 2.91 22.76 -38.09
N ASN A 54 3.31 22.92 -36.82
CA ASN A 54 2.41 23.38 -35.76
C ASN A 54 1.93 24.82 -36.00
N ALA A 55 2.81 25.73 -36.45
CA ALA A 55 2.40 27.10 -36.72
C ALA A 55 1.36 27.20 -37.84
N TYR A 56 1.47 26.38 -38.89
CA TYR A 56 0.44 26.28 -39.92
C TYR A 56 -0.88 25.74 -39.40
N LEU A 57 -0.86 24.76 -38.48
CA LEU A 57 -2.08 24.22 -37.86
C LEU A 57 -2.76 25.24 -36.98
N THR A 58 -2.03 25.88 -36.06
CA THR A 58 -2.58 26.90 -35.17
C THR A 58 -3.08 28.10 -35.97
N LEU A 59 -2.40 28.47 -37.06
CA LEU A 59 -2.89 29.52 -37.95
C LEU A 59 -4.19 29.10 -38.65
N ALA A 60 -4.31 27.84 -39.07
CA ALA A 60 -5.56 27.32 -39.63
C ALA A 60 -6.71 27.29 -38.60
N GLU A 61 -6.40 27.01 -37.33
CA GLU A 61 -7.36 27.02 -36.21
C GLU A 61 -7.81 28.44 -35.85
N ILE A 62 -6.94 29.45 -35.93
CA ILE A 62 -7.34 30.86 -35.74
C ILE A 62 -8.17 31.34 -36.94
N LEU A 63 -7.74 30.99 -38.16
CA LEU A 63 -8.42 31.39 -39.39
C LEU A 63 -9.71 30.59 -39.67
N TYR A 64 -9.98 29.58 -38.85
CA TYR A 64 -11.17 28.72 -38.89
C TYR A 64 -12.48 29.50 -38.87
N VAL A 65 -12.58 30.50 -37.98
CA VAL A 65 -13.79 31.31 -37.79
C VAL A 65 -13.96 32.33 -38.93
N SER A 66 -12.88 32.64 -39.63
CA SER A 66 -12.79 33.82 -40.50
C SER A 66 -12.85 33.51 -41.99
N ASN A 67 -12.29 32.38 -42.46
CA ASN A 67 -12.39 31.99 -43.87
C ASN A 67 -12.20 30.47 -44.09
N LEU A 68 -13.30 29.78 -44.37
CA LEU A 68 -13.31 28.33 -44.60
C LEU A 68 -12.48 27.89 -45.84
N ASP A 69 -12.23 28.80 -46.78
CA ASP A 69 -11.43 28.53 -47.99
C ASP A 69 -9.91 28.57 -47.74
N THR A 70 -9.46 29.20 -46.65
CA THR A 70 -8.02 29.29 -46.32
C THR A 70 -7.53 28.12 -45.44
N ILE A 71 -8.45 27.40 -44.79
CA ILE A 71 -8.14 26.28 -43.88
C ILE A 71 -7.44 25.13 -44.63
N ILE A 72 -8.03 24.66 -45.73
CA ILE A 72 -7.53 23.48 -46.46
C ILE A 72 -6.09 23.73 -46.98
N PRO A 73 -5.77 24.85 -47.66
CA PRO A 73 -4.40 25.12 -48.08
C PRO A 73 -3.36 25.15 -46.95
N LEU A 74 -3.72 25.70 -45.78
CA LEU A 74 -2.81 25.76 -44.63
C LEU A 74 -2.59 24.38 -44.01
N CYS A 75 -3.65 23.59 -43.85
CA CYS A 75 -3.56 22.22 -43.35
C CYS A 75 -2.79 21.33 -44.33
N GLU A 76 -2.97 21.52 -45.65
CA GLU A 76 -2.19 20.81 -46.67
C GLU A 76 -0.69 21.14 -46.59
N LYS A 77 -0.32 22.39 -46.26
CA LYS A 77 1.09 22.74 -46.00
C LYS A 77 1.63 22.02 -44.76
N ALA A 78 0.89 22.03 -43.64
CA ALA A 78 1.28 21.31 -42.42
C ALA A 78 1.43 19.80 -42.66
N LYS A 79 0.47 19.19 -43.36
CA LYS A 79 0.46 17.78 -43.77
C LYS A 79 1.72 17.43 -44.57
N ASN A 80 2.02 18.22 -45.61
CA ASN A 80 3.17 17.99 -46.49
C ASN A 80 4.52 18.12 -45.75
N ILE A 81 4.64 19.04 -44.81
CA ILE A 81 5.85 19.18 -43.98
C ILE A 81 6.02 17.92 -43.10
N ALA A 82 4.95 17.50 -42.43
CA ALA A 82 4.99 16.33 -41.56
C ALA A 82 5.30 15.03 -42.32
N GLU A 83 4.67 14.79 -43.47
CA GLU A 83 4.94 13.61 -44.31
C GLU A 83 6.40 13.59 -44.82
N LYS A 84 6.92 14.73 -45.30
CA LYS A 84 8.32 14.84 -45.74
C LYS A 84 9.30 14.56 -44.61
N ALA A 85 9.04 15.08 -43.41
CA ALA A 85 9.87 14.81 -42.23
C ALA A 85 9.82 13.33 -41.81
N LEU A 86 8.62 12.73 -41.77
CA LEU A 86 8.43 11.33 -41.38
C LEU A 86 9.11 10.33 -42.34
N ASN A 87 9.23 10.68 -43.62
CA ASN A 87 9.96 9.88 -44.62
C ASN A 87 11.48 9.93 -44.46
N LYS A 88 12.01 11.02 -43.92
CA LYS A 88 13.46 11.20 -43.68
C LYS A 88 13.91 10.69 -42.31
N LEU A 89 13.02 10.71 -41.32
CA LEU A 89 13.34 10.35 -39.94
C LEU A 89 13.46 8.83 -39.76
N PRO A 90 14.56 8.32 -39.17
CA PRO A 90 14.71 6.90 -38.87
C PRO A 90 13.65 6.45 -37.86
N LYS A 91 13.19 5.20 -37.97
CA LYS A 91 12.17 4.63 -37.07
C LYS A 91 12.59 4.63 -35.58
N SER A 92 13.88 4.74 -35.29
CA SER A 92 14.43 4.82 -33.94
C SER A 92 14.14 6.16 -33.24
N ASP A 93 13.94 7.25 -33.97
CA ASP A 93 13.63 8.57 -33.39
C ASP A 93 12.13 8.71 -33.05
N LYS A 94 11.71 7.99 -32.00
CA LYS A 94 10.30 7.86 -31.62
C LYS A 94 9.66 9.20 -31.22
N ASN A 95 10.39 10.08 -30.54
CA ASN A 95 9.83 11.32 -29.99
C ASN A 95 9.56 12.35 -31.09
N THR A 96 10.54 12.57 -31.98
CA THR A 96 10.38 13.50 -33.11
C THR A 96 9.33 13.00 -34.09
N ARG A 97 9.32 11.68 -34.38
CA ARG A 97 8.27 11.06 -35.19
C ARG A 97 6.89 11.23 -34.57
N LYS A 98 6.74 11.02 -33.26
CA LYS A 98 5.47 11.24 -32.56
C LYS A 98 4.96 12.68 -32.72
N ALA A 99 5.85 13.68 -32.64
CA ALA A 99 5.48 15.09 -32.85
C ALA A 99 4.95 15.34 -34.27
N PHE A 100 5.62 14.83 -35.30
CA PHE A 100 5.14 14.97 -36.69
C PHE A 100 3.87 14.16 -36.98
N LEU A 101 3.71 12.97 -36.39
CA LEU A 101 2.47 12.19 -36.50
C LEU A 101 1.30 12.94 -35.85
N LYS A 102 1.55 13.67 -34.74
CA LYS A 102 0.56 14.55 -34.12
C LYS A 102 0.17 15.71 -35.06
N SER A 103 1.14 16.42 -35.65
CA SER A 103 0.83 17.48 -36.62
C SER A 103 0.11 16.95 -37.87
N LEU A 104 0.51 15.78 -38.38
CA LEU A 104 -0.15 15.11 -39.50
C LEU A 104 -1.63 14.79 -39.17
N THR A 105 -1.86 14.24 -37.99
CA THR A 105 -3.21 13.91 -37.51
C THR A 105 -4.08 15.16 -37.38
N GLY A 106 -3.56 16.23 -36.77
CA GLY A 106 -4.26 17.51 -36.67
C GLY A 106 -4.62 18.08 -38.05
N ALA A 107 -3.69 18.03 -39.00
CA ALA A 107 -3.95 18.48 -40.37
C ALA A 107 -5.07 17.69 -41.05
N LEU A 108 -5.04 16.35 -40.95
CA LEU A 108 -6.06 15.48 -41.54
C LEU A 108 -7.44 15.73 -40.92
N ASN A 109 -7.53 15.88 -39.60
CA ASN A 109 -8.78 16.18 -38.90
C ASN A 109 -9.36 17.55 -39.30
N ASN A 110 -8.52 18.58 -39.40
CA ASN A 110 -8.95 19.92 -39.80
C ASN A 110 -9.38 19.98 -41.28
N ILE A 111 -8.72 19.21 -42.16
CA ILE A 111 -9.18 19.05 -43.56
C ILE A 111 -10.53 18.32 -43.60
N GLY A 112 -10.68 17.25 -42.82
CA GLY A 112 -11.94 16.52 -42.69
C GLY A 112 -13.08 17.44 -42.25
N TYR A 113 -12.81 18.29 -41.25
CA TYR A 113 -13.75 19.31 -40.79
C TYR A 113 -14.09 20.32 -41.89
N ALA A 114 -13.10 20.85 -42.59
CA ALA A 114 -13.33 21.85 -43.65
C ALA A 114 -14.19 21.28 -44.79
N TYR A 115 -14.01 20.01 -45.15
CA TYR A 115 -14.90 19.35 -46.12
C TYR A 115 -16.30 19.15 -45.59
N LEU A 116 -16.45 18.80 -44.30
CA LEU A 116 -17.75 18.66 -43.66
C LEU A 116 -18.52 19.99 -43.67
N ALA A 117 -17.87 21.09 -43.30
CA ALA A 117 -18.47 22.42 -43.31
C ALA A 117 -18.79 22.94 -44.73
N LYS A 118 -18.12 22.41 -45.76
CA LYS A 118 -18.49 22.62 -47.18
C LYS A 118 -19.59 21.68 -47.68
N GLY A 119 -20.16 20.84 -46.82
CA GLY A 119 -21.19 19.85 -47.16
C GLY A 119 -20.67 18.58 -47.85
N ASN A 120 -19.34 18.43 -48.03
CA ASN A 120 -18.75 17.25 -48.65
C ASN A 120 -18.47 16.16 -47.60
N THR A 121 -19.53 15.45 -47.21
CA THR A 121 -19.50 14.45 -46.14
C THR A 121 -18.60 13.25 -46.46
N ASP A 122 -18.53 12.80 -47.72
CA ASP A 122 -17.74 11.64 -48.10
C ASP A 122 -16.22 11.92 -47.99
N LYS A 123 -15.77 13.09 -48.45
CA LYS A 123 -14.38 13.50 -48.23
C LYS A 123 -14.07 13.71 -46.76
N ALA A 124 -14.99 14.27 -45.98
CA ALA A 124 -14.79 14.43 -44.54
C ALA A 124 -14.52 13.07 -43.86
N ILE A 125 -15.35 12.08 -44.14
CA ILE A 125 -15.20 10.70 -43.66
C ILE A 125 -13.84 10.11 -44.07
N GLU A 126 -13.43 10.29 -45.34
CA GLU A 126 -12.15 9.80 -45.85
C GLU A 126 -10.96 10.33 -45.02
N TYR A 127 -10.91 11.64 -44.78
CA TYR A 127 -9.82 12.26 -44.02
C TYR A 127 -9.84 11.88 -42.54
N TYR A 128 -11.02 11.79 -41.91
CA TYR A 128 -11.13 11.30 -40.54
C TYR A 128 -10.67 9.83 -40.41
N HIS A 129 -10.98 8.97 -41.37
CA HIS A 129 -10.49 7.59 -41.38
C HIS A 129 -8.98 7.47 -41.64
N LYS A 130 -8.36 8.43 -42.36
CA LYS A 130 -6.90 8.50 -42.48
C LYS A 130 -6.23 8.92 -41.17
N ALA A 131 -6.85 9.83 -40.41
CA ALA A 131 -6.31 10.35 -39.14
C ALA A 131 -6.39 9.33 -38.00
N LYS A 132 -7.48 8.55 -37.94
CA LYS A 132 -7.74 7.59 -36.85
C LYS A 132 -6.60 6.60 -36.55
N PRO A 133 -6.08 5.80 -37.51
CA PRO A 133 -5.05 4.81 -37.21
C PRO A 133 -3.75 5.45 -36.71
N ILE A 134 -3.43 6.65 -37.20
CA ILE A 134 -2.26 7.42 -36.74
C ILE A 134 -2.49 7.85 -35.28
N SER A 135 -3.70 8.32 -34.96
CA SER A 135 -4.09 8.72 -33.60
C SER A 135 -4.00 7.55 -32.62
N GLU A 136 -4.42 6.35 -33.04
CA GLU A 136 -4.31 5.11 -32.26
C GLU A 136 -2.83 4.70 -32.05
N GLU A 137 -1.98 4.85 -33.08
CA GLU A 137 -0.54 4.55 -32.98
C GLU A 137 0.17 5.42 -31.93
N ILE A 138 -0.17 6.71 -31.85
CA ILE A 138 0.50 7.66 -30.96
C ILE A 138 -0.21 7.90 -29.62
N ASP A 139 -1.35 7.21 -29.38
CA ASP A 139 -2.25 7.41 -28.23
C ASP A 139 -2.71 8.88 -28.10
N ASP A 140 -3.09 9.51 -29.21
CA ASP A 140 -3.63 10.88 -29.22
C ASP A 140 -5.13 10.87 -28.93
N LYS A 141 -5.47 10.92 -27.65
CA LYS A 141 -6.85 10.91 -27.18
C LYS A 141 -7.66 12.13 -27.65
N GLU A 142 -7.04 13.29 -27.84
CA GLU A 142 -7.73 14.49 -28.33
C GLU A 142 -8.13 14.29 -29.80
N ALA A 143 -7.23 13.79 -30.62
CA ALA A 143 -7.54 13.48 -32.02
C ALA A 143 -8.61 12.38 -32.17
N LEU A 144 -8.59 11.36 -31.29
CA LEU A 144 -9.62 10.33 -31.24
C LEU A 144 -10.98 10.89 -30.80
N PHE A 145 -11.00 11.81 -29.84
CA PHE A 145 -12.22 12.51 -29.43
C PHE A 145 -12.83 13.27 -30.61
N THR A 146 -12.04 14.09 -31.31
CA THR A 146 -12.46 14.84 -32.50
C THR A 146 -12.99 13.91 -33.58
N TYR A 147 -12.32 12.79 -33.85
CA TYR A 147 -12.80 11.76 -34.78
C TYR A 147 -14.21 11.27 -34.41
N TYR A 148 -14.42 10.87 -33.15
CA TYR A 148 -15.69 10.30 -32.71
C TYR A 148 -16.84 11.32 -32.72
N ILE A 149 -16.58 12.56 -32.31
CA ILE A 149 -17.58 13.64 -32.38
C ILE A 149 -17.96 13.94 -33.83
N SER A 150 -16.99 14.11 -34.71
CA SER A 150 -17.27 14.46 -36.11
C SER A 150 -17.97 13.33 -36.86
N ILE A 151 -17.55 12.08 -36.68
CA ILE A 151 -18.22 10.93 -37.29
C ILE A 151 -19.63 10.75 -36.71
N GLY A 152 -19.81 10.97 -35.41
CA GLY A 152 -21.13 10.99 -34.78
C GLY A 152 -22.07 12.00 -35.43
N TYR A 153 -21.58 13.22 -35.65
CA TYR A 153 -22.33 14.29 -36.33
C TYR A 153 -22.69 13.90 -37.77
N ILE A 154 -21.74 13.37 -38.55
CA ILE A 154 -22.00 12.97 -39.94
C ILE A 154 -23.08 11.88 -40.01
N TYR A 155 -23.03 10.89 -39.11
CA TYR A 155 -24.06 9.85 -39.07
C TYR A 155 -25.41 10.38 -38.60
N MET A 156 -25.41 11.38 -37.72
CA MET A 156 -26.65 12.03 -37.30
C MET A 156 -27.30 12.81 -38.46
N GLU A 157 -26.52 13.56 -39.25
CA GLU A 157 -26.99 14.25 -40.46
C GLU A 157 -27.53 13.28 -41.52
N LYS A 158 -26.88 12.13 -41.69
CA LYS A 158 -27.35 11.02 -42.54
C LYS A 158 -28.60 10.30 -41.99
N GLY A 159 -29.06 10.66 -40.79
CA GLY A 159 -30.19 10.04 -40.11
C GLY A 159 -29.87 8.69 -39.46
N GLU A 160 -28.62 8.21 -39.51
CA GLU A 160 -28.18 6.94 -38.91
C GLU A 160 -27.97 7.06 -37.38
N ILE A 161 -29.06 7.33 -36.66
CA ILE A 161 -29.06 7.72 -35.25
C ILE A 161 -28.30 6.76 -34.34
N LYS A 162 -28.34 5.45 -34.60
CA LYS A 162 -27.60 4.46 -33.79
C LYS A 162 -26.11 4.60 -33.87
N LYS A 163 -25.59 4.79 -35.09
CA LYS A 163 -24.17 4.97 -35.30
C LYS A 163 -23.75 6.26 -34.63
N ALA A 164 -24.54 7.33 -34.79
CA ALA A 164 -24.32 8.60 -34.10
C ALA A 164 -24.23 8.43 -32.58
N LEU A 165 -25.23 7.81 -31.94
CA LEU A 165 -25.22 7.52 -30.50
C LEU A 165 -24.00 6.70 -30.08
N LYS A 166 -23.69 5.62 -30.82
CA LYS A 166 -22.50 4.79 -30.55
C LYS A 166 -21.23 5.63 -30.56
N TYR A 167 -21.05 6.49 -31.57
CA TYR A 167 -19.86 7.32 -31.69
C TYR A 167 -19.81 8.43 -30.62
N TYR A 168 -20.94 9.04 -30.25
CA TYR A 168 -20.98 10.01 -29.15
C TYR A 168 -20.76 9.37 -27.77
N HIS A 169 -21.19 8.13 -27.54
CA HIS A 169 -20.81 7.39 -26.33
C HIS A 169 -19.32 7.03 -26.32
N GLN A 170 -18.72 6.73 -27.48
CA GLN A 170 -17.27 6.54 -27.60
C GLN A 170 -16.51 7.84 -27.33
N SER A 171 -16.97 9.00 -27.82
CA SER A 171 -16.35 10.29 -27.52
C SER A 171 -16.46 10.63 -26.03
N LEU A 172 -17.61 10.35 -25.40
CA LEU A 172 -17.81 10.55 -23.96
C LEU A 172 -16.81 9.72 -23.15
N LYS A 173 -16.65 8.43 -23.47
CA LYS A 173 -15.70 7.53 -22.79
C LYS A 173 -14.25 8.02 -22.90
N ILE A 174 -13.86 8.54 -24.08
CA ILE A 174 -12.53 9.13 -24.27
C ILE A 174 -12.37 10.41 -23.43
N ALA A 175 -13.37 11.28 -23.43
CA ALA A 175 -13.36 12.52 -22.67
C ALA A 175 -13.29 12.28 -21.15
N GLU A 176 -14.03 11.29 -20.63
CA GLU A 176 -13.95 10.84 -19.23
C GLU A 176 -12.56 10.30 -18.89
N ALA A 177 -11.97 9.49 -19.77
CA ALA A 177 -10.62 8.95 -19.58
C ALA A 177 -9.53 10.04 -19.63
N MET A 178 -9.81 11.19 -20.23
CA MET A 178 -8.95 12.38 -20.22
C MET A 178 -9.20 13.30 -19.03
N GLY A 179 -10.35 13.17 -18.34
CA GLY A 179 -10.82 14.13 -17.36
C GLY A 179 -11.15 15.51 -17.95
N ASN A 180 -11.34 15.61 -19.27
CA ASN A 180 -11.61 16.88 -19.95
C ASN A 180 -13.11 17.20 -19.86
N LYS A 181 -13.47 18.07 -18.91
CA LYS A 181 -14.87 18.46 -18.64
C LYS A 181 -15.55 19.13 -19.83
N GLN A 182 -14.83 19.91 -20.64
CA GLN A 182 -15.37 20.53 -21.84
C GLN A 182 -15.77 19.46 -22.86
N ASN A 183 -14.91 18.46 -23.09
CA ASN A 183 -15.17 17.37 -24.03
C ASN A 183 -16.29 16.43 -23.54
N ILE A 184 -16.41 16.22 -22.22
CA ILE A 184 -17.53 15.50 -21.60
C ILE A 184 -18.83 16.25 -21.88
N ALA A 185 -18.88 17.55 -21.60
CA ALA A 185 -20.03 18.40 -21.84
C ALA A 185 -20.45 18.37 -23.31
N THR A 186 -19.51 18.52 -24.25
CA THR A 186 -19.78 18.47 -25.69
C THR A 186 -20.40 17.14 -26.11
N SER A 187 -19.90 16.01 -25.60
CA SER A 187 -20.48 14.69 -25.91
C SER A 187 -21.90 14.55 -25.37
N LEU A 188 -22.14 14.98 -24.12
CA LEU A 188 -23.46 14.95 -23.49
C LEU A 188 -24.46 15.84 -24.24
N ASN A 189 -24.03 17.04 -24.69
CA ASN A 189 -24.86 17.93 -25.49
C ASN A 189 -25.31 17.25 -26.80
N ASN A 190 -24.38 16.62 -27.52
CA ASN A 190 -24.71 15.92 -28.77
C ASN A 190 -25.64 14.71 -28.55
N ILE A 191 -25.50 14.01 -27.42
CA ILE A 191 -26.42 12.92 -27.05
C ILE A 191 -27.82 13.49 -26.73
N GLY A 192 -27.90 14.59 -25.97
CA GLY A 192 -29.15 15.29 -25.69
C GLY A 192 -29.86 15.75 -26.96
N TYR A 193 -29.10 16.26 -27.93
CA TYR A 193 -29.59 16.66 -29.24
C TYR A 193 -30.22 15.49 -30.02
N ILE A 194 -29.64 14.29 -29.95
CA ILE A 194 -30.25 13.11 -30.56
C ILE A 194 -31.59 12.78 -29.92
N TYR A 195 -31.69 12.77 -28.59
CA TYR A 195 -32.96 12.44 -27.92
C TYR A 195 -34.04 13.49 -28.20
N GLU A 196 -33.66 14.77 -28.27
CA GLU A 196 -34.54 15.83 -28.74
C GLU A 196 -35.06 15.55 -30.16
N HIS A 197 -34.19 15.17 -31.11
CA HIS A 197 -34.59 14.80 -32.48
C HIS A 197 -35.46 13.55 -32.53
N GLN A 198 -35.41 12.72 -31.50
CA GLN A 198 -36.27 11.56 -31.34
C GLN A 198 -37.62 11.88 -30.68
N ASP A 199 -37.91 13.14 -30.35
CA ASP A 199 -39.03 13.61 -29.53
C ASP A 199 -39.05 13.06 -28.09
N ASP A 200 -37.93 12.49 -27.63
CA ASP A 200 -37.71 12.07 -26.24
C ASP A 200 -37.18 13.26 -25.43
N PHE A 201 -38.04 14.27 -25.29
CA PHE A 201 -37.67 15.58 -24.72
C PHE A 201 -37.15 15.49 -23.29
N ASP A 202 -37.69 14.56 -22.48
CA ASP A 202 -37.29 14.42 -21.08
C ASP A 202 -35.86 13.87 -20.96
N LYS A 203 -35.48 12.88 -21.78
CA LYS A 203 -34.08 12.45 -21.86
C LYS A 203 -33.17 13.50 -22.47
N GLY A 204 -33.63 14.22 -23.50
CA GLY A 204 -32.87 15.33 -24.07
C GLY A 204 -32.50 16.36 -23.00
N LEU A 205 -33.48 16.75 -22.17
CA LEU A 205 -33.27 17.65 -21.04
C LEU A 205 -32.29 17.09 -19.99
N GLU A 206 -32.39 15.80 -19.65
CA GLU A 206 -31.46 15.14 -18.73
C GLU A 206 -30.00 15.31 -19.18
N PHE A 207 -29.70 14.95 -20.42
CA PHE A 207 -28.35 15.08 -20.99
C PHE A 207 -27.91 16.55 -21.12
N TYR A 208 -28.80 17.46 -21.50
CA TYR A 208 -28.49 18.89 -21.53
C TYR A 208 -28.17 19.46 -20.15
N TYR A 209 -28.88 19.03 -19.09
CA TYR A 209 -28.57 19.46 -17.72
C TYR A 209 -27.24 18.89 -17.22
N LEU A 210 -26.92 17.63 -17.53
CA LEU A 210 -25.61 17.05 -17.24
C LEU A 210 -24.48 17.80 -17.96
N SER A 211 -24.68 18.12 -19.24
CA SER A 211 -23.73 18.93 -20.01
C SER A 211 -23.55 20.34 -19.40
N LEU A 212 -24.66 20.94 -18.95
CA LEU A 212 -24.67 22.30 -18.38
C LEU A 212 -23.90 22.36 -17.06
N GLU A 213 -24.02 21.34 -16.23
CA GLU A 213 -23.23 21.20 -15.01
C GLU A 213 -21.73 21.23 -15.34
N LYS A 214 -21.30 20.45 -16.34
CA LYS A 214 -19.88 20.35 -16.71
C LYS A 214 -19.33 21.65 -17.30
N TYR A 215 -20.08 22.36 -18.14
CA TYR A 215 -19.64 23.69 -18.61
C TYR A 215 -19.63 24.73 -17.49
N LYS A 216 -20.56 24.68 -16.52
CA LYS A 216 -20.53 25.57 -15.34
C LYS A 216 -19.33 25.34 -14.45
N GLU A 217 -18.89 24.09 -14.28
CA GLU A 217 -17.71 23.75 -13.49
C GLU A 217 -16.40 24.36 -14.04
N ILE A 218 -16.37 24.67 -15.34
CA ILE A 218 -15.19 25.26 -16.01
C ILE A 218 -15.43 26.69 -16.49
N ASP A 219 -16.56 27.30 -16.10
CA ASP A 219 -16.97 28.66 -16.50
C ASP A 219 -16.97 28.90 -18.02
N TYR A 220 -17.33 27.87 -18.81
CA TYR A 220 -17.32 27.96 -20.27
C TYR A 220 -18.61 28.62 -20.79
N GLN A 221 -18.60 29.95 -20.81
CA GLN A 221 -19.77 30.79 -21.11
C GLN A 221 -20.45 30.49 -22.46
N GLN A 222 -19.67 30.27 -23.53
CA GLN A 222 -20.22 29.92 -24.85
C GLN A 222 -21.08 28.64 -24.77
N GLY A 223 -20.54 27.56 -24.20
CA GLY A 223 -21.26 26.30 -24.07
C GLY A 223 -22.48 26.38 -23.14
N ILE A 224 -22.42 27.21 -22.08
CA ILE A 224 -23.58 27.49 -21.21
C ILE A 224 -24.70 28.16 -22.00
N ALA A 225 -24.36 29.15 -22.84
CA ALA A 225 -25.34 29.84 -23.68
C ALA A 225 -25.95 28.91 -24.74
N ASP A 226 -25.15 28.03 -25.35
CA ASP A 226 -25.62 27.03 -26.31
C ASP A 226 -26.58 26.03 -25.66
N LEU A 227 -26.30 25.56 -24.45
CA LEU A 227 -27.21 24.67 -23.73
C LEU A 227 -28.50 25.34 -23.28
N TYR A 228 -28.44 26.59 -22.81
CA TYR A 228 -29.66 27.35 -22.52
C TYR A 228 -30.52 27.54 -23.76
N ASN A 229 -29.90 27.74 -24.93
CA ASN A 229 -30.62 27.76 -26.21
C ASN A 229 -31.29 26.40 -26.50
N ASN A 230 -30.56 25.28 -26.39
CA ASN A 230 -31.11 23.95 -26.66
C ASN A 230 -32.24 23.58 -25.69
N ILE A 231 -32.06 23.84 -24.38
CA ILE A 231 -33.10 23.64 -23.37
C ILE A 231 -34.35 24.48 -23.67
N SER A 232 -34.17 25.73 -24.10
CA SER A 232 -35.28 26.60 -24.52
C SER A 232 -36.05 26.01 -25.70
N VAL A 233 -35.34 25.51 -26.72
CA VAL A 233 -35.95 24.85 -27.88
C VAL A 233 -36.74 23.61 -27.45
N VAL A 234 -36.20 22.76 -26.55
CA VAL A 234 -36.93 21.59 -26.04
C VAL A 234 -38.24 21.98 -25.36
N TYR A 235 -38.21 22.97 -24.47
CA TYR A 235 -39.44 23.44 -23.80
C TYR A 235 -40.45 24.02 -24.79
N ASN A 236 -39.98 24.72 -25.82
CA ASN A 236 -40.85 25.23 -26.88
C ASN A 236 -41.47 24.09 -27.71
N ASN A 237 -40.70 23.04 -28.04
CA ASN A 237 -41.19 21.86 -28.75
C ASN A 237 -42.22 21.09 -27.91
N GLN A 238 -41.97 20.93 -26.60
CA GLN A 238 -42.96 20.36 -25.67
C GLN A 238 -44.27 21.18 -25.68
N ALA A 239 -44.19 22.51 -25.65
CA ALA A 239 -45.37 23.38 -25.71
C ALA A 239 -46.16 23.18 -27.02
N GLN A 240 -45.47 23.07 -28.16
CA GLN A 240 -46.10 22.83 -29.46
C GLN A 240 -46.79 21.46 -29.53
N GLU A 241 -46.16 20.41 -29.01
CA GLU A 241 -46.74 19.06 -29.00
C GLU A 241 -48.00 18.96 -28.12
N ILE A 242 -47.97 19.59 -26.93
CA ILE A 242 -49.15 19.68 -26.04
C ILE A 242 -50.29 20.42 -26.76
N ASN A 243 -49.99 21.56 -27.39
CA ASN A 243 -51.00 22.35 -28.11
C ASN A 243 -51.59 21.56 -29.30
N LYS A 244 -50.76 20.84 -30.06
CA LYS A 244 -51.20 20.02 -31.19
C LYS A 244 -52.16 18.90 -30.78
N LYS A 245 -51.97 18.31 -29.60
CA LYS A 245 -52.85 17.27 -29.05
C LYS A 245 -54.15 17.85 -28.45
N GLY A 246 -54.30 19.18 -28.39
CA GLY A 246 -55.43 19.83 -27.73
C GLY A 246 -55.46 19.58 -26.22
N GLU A 247 -54.29 19.34 -25.63
CA GLU A 247 -54.12 19.06 -24.20
C GLU A 247 -54.19 20.35 -23.35
N ASN A 248 -53.83 20.23 -22.07
CA ASN A 248 -53.89 21.27 -21.04
C ASN A 248 -53.17 22.58 -21.46
N TYR A 249 -53.96 23.64 -21.65
CA TYR A 249 -53.49 24.97 -22.05
C TYR A 249 -52.55 25.62 -21.03
N ASP A 250 -52.82 25.48 -19.73
CA ASP A 250 -51.97 26.04 -18.68
C ASP A 250 -50.55 25.46 -18.75
N LEU A 251 -50.44 24.19 -19.15
CA LEU A 251 -49.16 23.52 -19.33
C LEU A 251 -48.38 24.06 -20.54
N VAL A 252 -49.07 24.46 -21.62
CA VAL A 252 -48.44 25.11 -22.79
C VAL A 252 -47.77 26.42 -22.37
N ASP A 253 -48.47 27.24 -21.60
CA ASP A 253 -47.95 28.53 -21.14
C ASP A 253 -46.76 28.36 -20.19
N ILE A 254 -46.83 27.44 -19.24
CA ILE A 254 -45.69 27.10 -18.35
C ILE A 254 -44.46 26.70 -19.16
N LYS A 255 -44.63 25.87 -20.20
CA LYS A 255 -43.52 25.41 -21.04
C LYS A 255 -42.92 26.56 -21.85
N ARG A 256 -43.75 27.46 -22.39
CA ARG A 256 -43.26 28.67 -23.09
C ARG A 256 -42.56 29.66 -22.18
N GLU A 257 -43.05 29.87 -20.96
CA GLU A 257 -42.38 30.72 -19.98
C GLU A 257 -41.00 30.16 -19.64
N LYS A 258 -40.87 28.84 -19.48
CA LYS A 258 -39.57 28.18 -19.33
C LYS A 258 -38.68 28.42 -20.55
N ALA A 259 -39.19 28.22 -21.77
CA ALA A 259 -38.44 28.47 -23.00
C ALA A 259 -37.90 29.91 -23.04
N LEU A 260 -38.77 30.91 -22.83
CA LEU A 260 -38.38 32.32 -22.77
C LEU A 260 -37.34 32.60 -21.69
N SER A 261 -37.51 32.04 -20.48
CA SER A 261 -36.55 32.21 -19.38
C SER A 261 -35.15 31.70 -19.75
N TYR A 262 -35.05 30.50 -20.33
CA TYR A 262 -33.78 29.95 -20.77
C TYR A 262 -33.20 30.73 -21.96
N GLN A 263 -34.03 31.17 -22.90
CA GLN A 263 -33.55 31.99 -24.02
C GLN A 263 -33.03 33.35 -23.57
N GLN A 264 -33.65 33.98 -22.57
CA GLN A 264 -33.16 35.23 -21.98
C GLN A 264 -31.80 35.04 -21.28
N LYS A 265 -31.60 33.91 -20.60
CA LYS A 265 -30.30 33.56 -20.01
C LYS A 265 -29.22 33.37 -21.10
N SER A 266 -29.54 32.66 -22.19
CA SER A 266 -28.66 32.53 -23.36
C SER A 266 -28.30 33.91 -23.92
N LEU A 267 -29.32 34.74 -24.24
CA LEU A 267 -29.12 36.07 -24.82
C LEU A 267 -28.23 36.97 -23.94
N LYS A 268 -28.41 36.92 -22.61
CA LYS A 268 -27.59 37.68 -21.67
C LYS A 268 -26.11 37.30 -21.79
N ILE A 269 -25.80 36.01 -21.70
CA ILE A 269 -24.42 35.52 -21.79
C ILE A 269 -23.81 35.86 -23.16
N ARG A 270 -24.57 35.70 -24.24
CA ARG A 270 -24.08 36.01 -25.60
C ARG A 270 -23.78 37.49 -25.80
N ARG A 271 -24.54 38.38 -25.17
CA ARG A 271 -24.24 39.82 -25.11
C ARG A 271 -22.95 40.10 -24.34
N GLU A 272 -22.71 39.39 -23.24
CA GLU A 272 -21.50 39.54 -22.42
C GLU A 272 -20.23 39.08 -23.16
N ILE A 273 -20.30 37.99 -23.92
CA ILE A 273 -19.15 37.45 -24.68
C ILE A 273 -19.02 38.04 -26.10
N GLY A 274 -19.98 38.87 -26.55
CA GLY A 274 -19.94 39.50 -27.88
C GLY A 274 -20.30 38.57 -29.06
N ASP A 275 -20.95 37.44 -28.81
CA ASP A 275 -21.38 36.47 -29.83
C ASP A 275 -22.57 37.01 -30.65
N LYS A 276 -22.27 37.79 -31.70
CA LYS A 276 -23.29 38.41 -32.56
C LYS A 276 -24.19 37.39 -33.26
N GLU A 277 -23.64 36.26 -33.70
CA GLU A 277 -24.40 35.21 -34.37
C GLU A 277 -25.44 34.63 -33.41
N GLY A 278 -25.00 34.20 -32.21
CA GLY A 278 -25.90 33.63 -31.23
C GLY A 278 -26.84 34.65 -30.57
N ILE A 279 -26.48 35.94 -30.47
CA ILE A 279 -27.41 37.02 -30.09
C ILE A 279 -28.57 37.04 -31.09
N SER A 280 -28.26 37.06 -32.39
CA SER A 280 -29.28 37.09 -33.44
C SER A 280 -30.14 35.82 -33.46
N ALA A 281 -29.55 34.64 -33.22
CA ALA A 281 -30.29 33.39 -33.06
C ALA A 281 -31.25 33.45 -31.87
N SER A 282 -30.78 33.99 -30.74
CA SER A 282 -31.60 34.09 -29.53
C SER A 282 -32.77 35.05 -29.68
N LEU A 283 -32.54 36.22 -30.28
CA LEU A 283 -33.60 37.18 -30.60
C LEU A 283 -34.62 36.58 -31.58
N ASN A 284 -34.17 35.81 -32.58
CA ASN A 284 -35.07 35.15 -33.51
C ASN A 284 -35.98 34.12 -32.82
N ILE A 285 -35.45 33.34 -31.87
CA ILE A 285 -36.23 32.37 -31.09
C ILE A 285 -37.23 33.08 -30.18
N ILE A 286 -36.81 34.13 -29.47
CA ILE A 286 -37.71 34.95 -28.63
C ILE A 286 -38.86 35.51 -29.47
N GLY A 287 -38.52 36.08 -30.63
CA GLY A 287 -39.51 36.61 -31.57
C GLY A 287 -40.50 35.55 -32.05
N GLY A 288 -40.01 34.35 -32.37
CA GLY A 288 -40.86 33.21 -32.76
C GLY A 288 -41.81 32.75 -31.65
N ILE A 289 -41.34 32.68 -30.40
CA ILE A 289 -42.18 32.29 -29.26
C ILE A 289 -43.31 33.32 -29.05
N TYR A 290 -42.99 34.62 -29.06
CA TYR A 290 -44.01 35.67 -28.91
C TYR A 290 -45.00 35.70 -30.09
N ALA A 291 -44.54 35.43 -31.32
CA ALA A 291 -45.42 35.31 -32.47
C ALA A 291 -46.40 34.14 -32.31
N SER A 292 -45.93 32.99 -31.82
CA SER A 292 -46.78 31.83 -31.55
C SER A 292 -47.82 32.09 -30.45
N GLN A 293 -47.45 32.82 -29.40
CA GLN A 293 -48.38 33.26 -28.34
C GLN A 293 -49.48 34.17 -28.91
N ALA A 294 -49.12 35.09 -29.81
CA ALA A 294 -50.10 35.97 -30.43
C ALA A 294 -51.07 35.21 -31.35
N GLU A 295 -50.57 34.29 -32.18
CA GLU A 295 -51.39 33.43 -33.04
C GLU A 295 -52.39 32.60 -32.24
N GLU A 296 -51.97 32.07 -31.09
CA GLU A 296 -52.84 31.30 -30.22
C GLU A 296 -53.92 32.14 -29.53
N LEU A 297 -53.56 33.31 -29.01
CA LEU A 297 -54.53 34.24 -28.44
C LEU A 297 -55.60 34.63 -29.47
N ILE A 298 -55.23 34.79 -30.75
CA ILE A 298 -56.21 35.05 -31.83
C ILE A 298 -57.19 33.87 -31.98
N LYS A 299 -56.67 32.64 -31.96
CA LYS A 299 -57.49 31.43 -32.14
C LYS A 299 -58.54 31.26 -31.03
N TYR A 300 -58.23 31.66 -29.79
CA TYR A 300 -59.10 31.45 -28.63
C TYR A 300 -59.80 32.72 -28.13
N GLY A 301 -59.80 33.80 -28.92
CA GLY A 301 -60.54 35.02 -28.58
C GLY A 301 -59.89 35.87 -27.48
N GLY A 302 -58.57 35.86 -27.38
CA GLY A 302 -57.79 36.67 -26.45
C GLY A 302 -57.92 38.18 -26.71
N ASN A 303 -57.53 38.99 -25.71
CA ASN A 303 -57.63 40.44 -25.77
C ASN A 303 -56.76 41.03 -26.90
N THR A 304 -57.36 41.87 -27.75
CA THR A 304 -56.69 42.55 -28.89
C THR A 304 -55.45 43.33 -28.48
N ASN A 305 -55.46 44.01 -27.32
CA ASN A 305 -54.28 44.73 -26.84
C ASN A 305 -53.13 43.78 -26.51
N THR A 306 -53.43 42.66 -25.83
CA THR A 306 -52.42 41.63 -25.51
C THR A 306 -51.85 41.01 -26.78
N ILE A 307 -52.70 40.69 -27.77
CA ILE A 307 -52.27 40.17 -29.08
C ILE A 307 -51.32 41.17 -29.76
N ASN A 308 -51.69 42.45 -29.79
CA ASN A 308 -50.88 43.49 -30.43
C ASN A 308 -49.54 43.70 -29.69
N THR A 309 -49.53 43.69 -28.36
CA THR A 309 -48.28 43.75 -27.58
C THR A 309 -47.36 42.58 -27.91
N LYS A 310 -47.89 41.35 -27.94
CA LYS A 310 -47.08 40.15 -28.26
C LYS A 310 -46.53 40.19 -29.68
N ARG A 311 -47.34 40.61 -30.67
CA ARG A 311 -46.87 40.84 -32.06
C ARG A 311 -45.79 41.90 -32.15
N GLN A 312 -45.97 43.01 -31.44
CA GLN A 312 -45.00 44.10 -31.42
C GLN A 312 -43.66 43.64 -30.84
N THR A 313 -43.69 42.97 -29.68
CA THR A 313 -42.47 42.39 -29.08
C THR A 313 -41.82 41.37 -30.00
N ALA A 314 -42.60 40.54 -30.71
CA ALA A 314 -42.07 39.60 -31.68
C ALA A 314 -41.32 40.31 -32.82
N LEU A 315 -41.93 41.34 -33.42
CA LEU A 315 -41.33 42.12 -34.51
C LEU A 315 -40.07 42.86 -34.05
N GLU A 316 -40.06 43.48 -32.87
CA GLU A 316 -38.89 44.17 -32.32
C GLU A 316 -37.67 43.25 -32.23
N ASN A 317 -37.84 42.05 -31.65
CA ASN A 317 -36.75 41.07 -31.54
C ASN A 317 -36.30 40.57 -32.92
N LEU A 318 -37.24 40.32 -33.84
CA LEU A 318 -36.91 39.84 -35.19
C LEU A 318 -36.19 40.91 -36.04
N TYR A 319 -36.55 42.19 -35.90
CA TYR A 319 -35.84 43.27 -36.57
C TYR A 319 -34.44 43.47 -36.01
N GLU A 320 -34.24 43.38 -34.69
CA GLU A 320 -32.91 43.41 -34.07
C GLU A 320 -32.05 42.22 -34.56
N SER A 321 -32.61 41.00 -34.60
CA SER A 321 -31.96 39.83 -35.20
C SER A 321 -31.53 40.09 -36.65
N LEU A 322 -32.46 40.53 -37.51
CA LEU A 322 -32.19 40.78 -38.92
C LEU A 322 -31.10 41.84 -39.13
N LYS A 323 -31.09 42.88 -38.30
CA LYS A 323 -30.06 43.93 -38.33
C LYS A 323 -28.69 43.33 -38.04
N ILE A 324 -28.55 42.57 -36.96
CA ILE A 324 -27.27 41.95 -36.56
C ILE A 324 -26.79 40.98 -37.64
N ARG A 325 -27.68 40.12 -38.17
CA ARG A 325 -27.32 39.18 -39.24
C ARG A 325 -26.84 39.87 -40.52
N LYS A 326 -27.45 41.01 -40.86
CA LYS A 326 -27.00 41.85 -41.98
C LYS A 326 -25.61 42.46 -41.72
N GLU A 327 -25.30 42.84 -40.48
CA GLU A 327 -23.98 43.37 -40.11
C GLU A 327 -22.87 42.32 -40.19
N ILE A 328 -23.15 41.07 -39.79
CA ILE A 328 -22.17 39.97 -39.84
C ILE A 328 -22.13 39.23 -41.17
N GLY A 329 -23.03 39.54 -42.11
CA GLY A 329 -23.08 38.89 -43.43
C GLY A 329 -23.68 37.48 -43.42
N ASP A 330 -24.39 37.10 -42.37
CA ASP A 330 -25.03 35.79 -42.22
C ASP A 330 -26.30 35.70 -43.09
N LYS A 331 -26.09 35.37 -44.37
CA LYS A 331 -27.16 35.26 -45.37
C LYS A 331 -28.17 34.18 -45.01
N ASP A 332 -27.74 33.01 -44.54
CA ASP A 332 -28.66 31.92 -44.21
C ASP A 332 -29.57 32.32 -43.06
N GLY A 333 -28.97 32.84 -41.98
CA GLY A 333 -29.69 33.29 -40.81
C GLY A 333 -30.72 34.38 -41.11
N MET A 334 -30.40 35.29 -42.03
CA MET A 334 -31.33 36.33 -42.47
C MET A 334 -32.64 35.72 -42.98
N THR A 335 -32.61 34.56 -43.65
CA THR A 335 -33.83 33.92 -44.16
C THR A 335 -34.81 33.56 -43.06
N TYR A 336 -34.34 33.11 -41.88
CA TYR A 336 -35.21 32.80 -40.74
C TYR A 336 -35.91 34.05 -40.21
N SER A 337 -35.18 35.16 -40.04
CA SER A 337 -35.78 36.41 -39.55
C SER A 337 -36.73 37.02 -40.57
N LEU A 338 -36.36 37.05 -41.86
CA LEU A 338 -37.20 37.55 -42.95
C LEU A 338 -38.54 36.78 -43.04
N ASN A 339 -38.49 35.45 -43.02
CA ASN A 339 -39.69 34.62 -43.05
C ASN A 339 -40.57 34.80 -41.80
N SER A 340 -39.96 34.90 -40.62
CA SER A 340 -40.68 35.09 -39.36
C SER A 340 -41.39 36.45 -39.30
N ILE A 341 -40.72 37.53 -39.75
CA ILE A 341 -41.32 38.86 -39.88
C ILE A 341 -42.49 38.81 -40.85
N ALA A 342 -42.28 38.23 -42.04
CA ALA A 342 -43.32 38.13 -43.05
C ALA A 342 -44.57 37.39 -42.56
N LYS A 343 -44.41 36.29 -41.81
CA LYS A 343 -45.53 35.54 -41.24
C LYS A 343 -46.42 36.43 -40.36
N ILE A 344 -45.81 37.25 -39.50
CA ILE A 344 -46.53 38.21 -38.63
C ILE A 344 -47.25 39.27 -39.48
N LEU A 345 -46.58 39.82 -40.50
CA LEU A 345 -47.14 40.83 -41.38
C LEU A 345 -48.32 40.31 -42.21
N ILE A 346 -48.29 39.06 -42.68
CA ILE A 346 -49.41 38.40 -43.35
C ILE A 346 -50.63 38.33 -42.40
N ALA A 347 -50.40 37.98 -41.12
CA ALA A 347 -51.45 37.92 -40.10
C ALA A 347 -51.97 39.31 -39.68
N GLN A 348 -51.26 40.39 -40.04
CA GLN A 348 -51.69 41.79 -39.91
C GLN A 348 -52.26 42.35 -41.22
N GLU A 349 -52.42 41.52 -42.25
CA GLU A 349 -52.91 41.90 -43.59
C GLU A 349 -52.01 42.92 -44.33
N GLN A 350 -50.75 43.05 -43.91
CA GLN A 350 -49.75 43.92 -44.52
C GLN A 350 -49.02 43.22 -45.68
N TYR A 351 -49.79 42.83 -46.70
CA TYR A 351 -49.33 41.91 -47.75
C TYR A 351 -48.15 42.43 -48.60
N GLN A 352 -48.09 43.75 -48.87
CA GLN A 352 -47.00 44.30 -49.68
C GLN A 352 -45.66 44.26 -48.92
N GLN A 353 -45.65 44.65 -47.65
CA GLN A 353 -44.43 44.57 -46.83
C GLN A 353 -44.01 43.11 -46.63
N ALA A 354 -44.97 42.22 -46.36
CA ALA A 354 -44.69 40.79 -46.25
C ALA A 354 -44.04 40.26 -47.54
N PHE A 355 -44.56 40.64 -48.72
CA PHE A 355 -44.01 40.24 -50.00
C PHE A 355 -42.53 40.62 -50.15
N ASP A 356 -42.16 41.84 -49.80
CA ASP A 356 -40.79 42.32 -49.92
C ASP A 356 -39.82 41.48 -49.04
N TYR A 357 -40.23 41.16 -47.82
CA TYR A 357 -39.45 40.31 -46.91
C TYR A 357 -39.33 38.86 -47.40
N VAL A 358 -40.43 38.23 -47.83
CA VAL A 358 -40.40 36.83 -48.30
C VAL A 358 -39.64 36.72 -49.61
N ASN A 359 -39.83 37.64 -50.56
CA ASN A 359 -39.12 37.61 -51.83
C ASN A 359 -37.60 37.72 -51.60
N ARG A 360 -37.16 38.57 -50.67
CA ARG A 360 -35.75 38.64 -50.28
C ARG A 360 -35.25 37.33 -49.68
N SER A 361 -36.03 36.71 -48.78
CA SER A 361 -35.70 35.39 -48.24
C SER A 361 -35.60 34.32 -49.34
N PHE A 362 -36.52 34.34 -50.30
CA PHE A 362 -36.57 33.40 -51.41
C PHE A 362 -35.35 33.49 -52.32
N GLN A 363 -34.92 34.70 -52.68
CA GLN A 363 -33.72 34.90 -53.50
C GLN A 363 -32.46 34.40 -52.79
N ILE A 364 -32.30 34.73 -51.50
CA ILE A 364 -31.18 34.23 -50.69
C ILE A 364 -31.21 32.71 -50.60
N SER A 365 -32.38 32.11 -50.36
CA SER A 365 -32.52 30.65 -50.25
C SER A 365 -32.19 29.92 -51.55
N LYS A 366 -32.50 30.53 -52.71
CA LYS A 366 -32.12 30.03 -54.03
C LYS A 366 -30.61 30.15 -54.30
N GLU A 367 -30.00 31.27 -53.90
CA GLU A 367 -28.55 31.47 -54.00
C GLU A 367 -27.79 30.40 -53.20
N LEU A 368 -28.28 30.08 -52.00
CA LEU A 368 -27.66 29.10 -51.09
C LEU A 368 -28.02 27.64 -51.43
N GLY A 369 -29.10 27.41 -52.18
CA GLY A 369 -29.55 26.07 -52.55
C GLY A 369 -30.16 25.27 -51.41
N TYR A 370 -30.78 25.91 -50.41
CA TYR A 370 -31.36 25.25 -49.24
C TYR A 370 -32.86 24.91 -49.41
N PRO A 371 -33.23 23.64 -49.67
CA PRO A 371 -34.61 23.28 -50.03
C PRO A 371 -35.65 23.64 -48.96
N LYS A 372 -35.29 23.53 -47.67
CA LYS A 372 -36.18 23.88 -46.54
C LYS A 372 -36.56 25.36 -46.52
N ASN A 373 -35.60 26.24 -46.78
CA ASN A 373 -35.84 27.68 -46.79
C ASN A 373 -36.59 28.09 -48.06
N ILE A 374 -36.31 27.44 -49.20
CA ILE A 374 -37.09 27.59 -50.44
C ILE A 374 -38.54 27.17 -50.22
N ARG A 375 -38.79 26.02 -49.58
CA ARG A 375 -40.14 25.53 -49.24
C ARG A 375 -40.91 26.56 -48.42
N ASN A 376 -40.29 27.07 -47.34
CA ASN A 376 -40.94 28.01 -46.43
C ASN A 376 -41.29 29.33 -47.14
N ALA A 377 -40.36 29.88 -47.92
CA ALA A 377 -40.61 31.09 -48.68
C ALA A 377 -41.67 30.90 -49.77
N ALA A 378 -41.65 29.76 -50.48
CA ALA A 378 -42.65 29.41 -51.49
C ALA A 378 -44.07 29.28 -50.88
N HIS A 379 -44.20 28.68 -49.70
CA HIS A 379 -45.46 28.63 -48.96
C HIS A 379 -46.01 30.03 -48.66
N LEU A 380 -45.17 30.90 -48.06
CA LEU A 380 -45.59 32.26 -47.70
C LEU A 380 -45.93 33.12 -48.94
N LEU A 381 -45.17 32.99 -50.04
CA LEU A 381 -45.49 33.66 -51.30
C LEU A 381 -46.82 33.19 -51.88
N SER A 382 -47.12 31.89 -51.81
CA SER A 382 -48.41 31.35 -52.24
C SER A 382 -49.57 31.95 -51.46
N GLU A 383 -49.46 32.05 -50.13
CA GLU A 383 -50.48 32.68 -49.28
C GLU A 383 -50.68 34.16 -49.61
N ILE A 384 -49.59 34.90 -49.81
CA ILE A 384 -49.64 36.33 -50.18
C ILE A 384 -50.33 36.49 -51.54
N TYR A 385 -49.92 35.73 -52.56
CA TYR A 385 -50.52 35.82 -53.89
C TYR A 385 -52.00 35.41 -53.90
N LYS A 386 -52.38 34.40 -53.10
CA LYS A 386 -53.78 34.02 -52.91
C LYS A 386 -54.60 35.17 -52.32
N LYS A 387 -54.09 35.85 -51.30
CA LYS A 387 -54.76 37.03 -50.69
C LYS A 387 -54.81 38.24 -51.62
N GLN A 388 -53.87 38.36 -52.55
CA GLN A 388 -53.84 39.39 -53.59
C GLN A 388 -54.67 39.02 -54.86
N ASN A 389 -55.41 37.91 -54.85
CA ASN A 389 -56.15 37.39 -56.00
C ASN A 389 -55.29 37.10 -57.26
N LYS A 390 -54.00 36.82 -57.08
CA LYS A 390 -53.04 36.46 -58.14
C LYS A 390 -52.95 34.94 -58.30
N GLY A 391 -54.02 34.33 -58.80
CA GLY A 391 -54.20 32.87 -58.82
C GLY A 391 -53.07 32.06 -59.46
N THR A 392 -52.58 32.47 -60.63
CA THR A 392 -51.50 31.76 -61.35
C THR A 392 -50.19 31.74 -60.55
N GLN A 393 -49.78 32.90 -60.03
CA GLN A 393 -48.55 33.02 -59.24
C GLN A 393 -48.67 32.28 -57.89
N ALA A 394 -49.87 32.28 -57.30
CA ALA A 394 -50.13 31.50 -56.09
C ALA A 394 -49.99 30.00 -56.33
N LEU A 395 -50.45 29.51 -57.49
CA LEU A 395 -50.32 28.11 -57.90
C LEU A 395 -48.85 27.73 -58.17
N GLU A 396 -48.11 28.54 -58.94
CA GLU A 396 -46.68 28.29 -59.21
C GLU A 396 -45.86 28.17 -57.91
N MET A 397 -46.09 29.07 -56.95
CA MET A 397 -45.41 29.01 -55.66
C MET A 397 -45.90 27.85 -54.81
N PHE A 398 -47.17 27.47 -54.91
CA PHE A 398 -47.70 26.28 -54.23
C PHE A 398 -47.10 24.99 -54.79
N GLU A 399 -46.97 24.86 -56.12
CA GLU A 399 -46.30 23.72 -56.77
C GLU A 399 -44.84 23.63 -56.36
N LEU A 400 -44.13 24.77 -56.30
CA LEU A 400 -42.77 24.81 -55.79
C LEU A 400 -42.71 24.38 -54.32
N TYR A 401 -43.65 24.83 -53.49
CA TYR A 401 -43.79 24.38 -52.11
C TYR A 401 -43.98 22.86 -52.04
N ILE A 402 -44.87 22.28 -52.84
CA ILE A 402 -45.12 20.83 -52.89
C ILE A 402 -43.86 20.09 -53.34
N ASN A 403 -43.21 20.52 -54.41
CA ASN A 403 -41.98 19.90 -54.91
C ASN A 403 -40.87 19.90 -53.85
N MET A 404 -40.66 21.03 -53.16
CA MET A 404 -39.66 21.10 -52.09
C MET A 404 -40.11 20.28 -50.87
N ARG A 405 -41.38 20.33 -50.50
CA ARG A 405 -41.95 19.54 -49.40
C ARG A 405 -41.80 18.05 -49.67
N ASP A 406 -42.10 17.56 -50.87
CA ASP A 406 -42.03 16.15 -51.21
C ASP A 406 -40.57 15.66 -51.30
N SER A 407 -39.66 16.53 -51.77
CA SER A 407 -38.21 16.29 -51.67
C SER A 407 -37.77 16.15 -50.19
N ILE A 408 -38.20 17.07 -49.33
CA ILE A 408 -37.91 17.04 -47.88
C ILE A 408 -38.62 15.86 -47.19
N ASN A 409 -39.86 15.55 -47.54
CA ASN A 409 -40.64 14.48 -46.93
C ASN A 409 -40.13 13.11 -47.34
N ASN A 410 -39.57 12.93 -48.54
CA ASN A 410 -38.85 11.71 -48.88
C ASN A 410 -37.63 11.55 -47.96
N GLU A 411 -36.88 12.63 -47.72
CA GLU A 411 -35.76 12.65 -46.76
C GLU A 411 -36.23 12.41 -45.31
N GLU A 412 -37.34 13.02 -44.90
CA GLU A 412 -37.91 12.95 -43.55
C GLU A 412 -38.61 11.61 -43.29
N THR A 413 -39.25 11.00 -44.30
CA THR A 413 -39.83 9.65 -44.23
C THR A 413 -38.72 8.61 -44.16
N GLN A 414 -37.63 8.81 -44.91
CA GLN A 414 -36.43 8.00 -44.79
C GLN A 414 -35.82 8.15 -43.39
N LYS A 415 -35.63 9.38 -42.89
CA LYS A 415 -35.13 9.66 -41.53
C LYS A 415 -36.08 9.16 -40.44
N SER A 416 -37.40 9.18 -40.65
CA SER A 416 -38.42 8.69 -39.71
C SER A 416 -38.44 7.16 -39.64
N THR A 417 -38.32 6.48 -40.79
CA THR A 417 -38.13 5.03 -40.86
C THR A 417 -36.83 4.63 -40.16
N ILE A 418 -35.74 5.37 -40.42
CA ILE A 418 -34.47 5.17 -39.72
C ILE A 418 -34.60 5.51 -38.23
N LYS A 419 -35.35 6.53 -37.83
CA LYS A 419 -35.64 6.89 -36.43
C LYS A 419 -36.43 5.80 -35.72
N GLN A 420 -37.41 5.19 -36.36
CA GLN A 420 -38.20 4.09 -35.78
C GLN A 420 -37.37 2.79 -35.69
N GLN A 421 -36.60 2.46 -36.72
CA GLN A 421 -35.62 1.37 -36.67
C GLN A 421 -34.54 1.65 -35.63
N ALA A 422 -34.09 2.90 -35.52
CA ALA A 422 -33.11 3.35 -34.54
C ALA A 422 -33.63 3.20 -33.13
N LYS A 423 -34.87 3.64 -32.87
CA LYS A 423 -35.54 3.48 -31.58
C LYS A 423 -35.71 2.02 -31.22
N TYR A 424 -36.23 1.20 -32.13
CA TYR A 424 -36.43 -0.24 -31.88
C TYR A 424 -35.14 -0.98 -31.55
N GLU A 425 -34.10 -0.78 -32.33
CA GLU A 425 -32.82 -1.44 -32.06
C GLU A 425 -31.98 -0.70 -31.00
N TYR A 426 -32.22 0.58 -30.68
CA TYR A 426 -31.69 1.23 -29.48
C TYR A 426 -32.36 0.63 -28.24
N GLU A 427 -33.66 0.37 -28.25
CA GLU A 427 -34.33 -0.35 -27.17
C GLU A 427 -33.75 -1.76 -27.04
N LYS A 428 -33.50 -2.44 -28.16
CA LYS A 428 -32.78 -3.73 -28.18
C LYS A 428 -31.34 -3.62 -27.64
N GLN A 429 -30.59 -2.61 -28.06
CA GLN A 429 -29.20 -2.38 -27.64
C GLN A 429 -29.14 -1.94 -26.19
N LYS A 430 -30.08 -1.12 -25.72
CA LYS A 430 -30.24 -0.71 -24.32
C LYS A 430 -30.55 -1.93 -23.47
N VAL A 431 -31.35 -2.90 -23.93
CA VAL A 431 -31.53 -4.17 -23.20
C VAL A 431 -30.22 -4.96 -23.14
N ILE A 432 -29.43 -5.00 -24.22
CA ILE A 432 -28.13 -5.66 -24.23
C ILE A 432 -27.12 -4.94 -23.33
N ASP A 433 -27.08 -3.61 -23.39
CA ASP A 433 -26.21 -2.74 -22.61
C ASP A 433 -26.65 -2.70 -21.15
N ASP A 434 -27.95 -2.77 -20.82
CA ASP A 434 -28.44 -2.96 -19.45
C ASP A 434 -28.10 -4.37 -18.96
N LEU A 435 -28.14 -5.39 -19.80
CA LEU A 435 -27.70 -6.74 -19.44
C LEU A 435 -26.17 -6.80 -19.25
N GLU A 436 -25.40 -6.11 -20.08
CA GLU A 436 -23.94 -5.97 -19.94
C GLU A 436 -23.58 -5.07 -18.76
N TYR A 437 -24.29 -3.99 -18.54
CA TYR A 437 -24.12 -3.07 -17.42
C TYR A 437 -24.55 -3.73 -16.11
N GLN A 438 -25.63 -4.52 -16.09
CA GLN A 438 -25.98 -5.36 -14.95
C GLN A 438 -24.96 -6.47 -14.75
N LYS A 439 -24.40 -7.07 -15.80
CA LYS A 439 -23.26 -8.00 -15.67
C LYS A 439 -22.02 -7.30 -15.13
N ILE A 440 -21.71 -6.09 -15.59
CA ILE A 440 -20.57 -5.29 -15.13
C ILE A 440 -20.81 -4.83 -13.69
N ILE A 441 -22.01 -4.42 -13.31
CA ILE A 441 -22.38 -4.11 -11.93
C ILE A 441 -22.32 -5.38 -11.09
N ALA A 442 -22.80 -6.53 -11.56
CA ALA A 442 -22.75 -7.78 -10.83
C ALA A 442 -21.31 -8.27 -10.65
N VAL A 443 -20.46 -8.15 -11.69
CA VAL A 443 -19.02 -8.43 -11.64
C VAL A 443 -18.33 -7.42 -10.74
N LYS A 444 -18.62 -6.13 -10.84
CA LYS A 444 -18.06 -5.07 -10.00
C LYS A 444 -18.57 -5.14 -8.56
N GLN A 445 -19.77 -5.64 -8.32
CA GLN A 445 -20.32 -5.96 -6.99
C GLN A 445 -19.72 -7.24 -6.45
N ALA A 446 -19.46 -8.24 -7.29
CA ALA A 446 -18.75 -9.45 -6.90
C ALA A 446 -17.27 -9.16 -6.61
N GLU A 447 -16.62 -8.30 -7.39
CA GLU A 447 -15.28 -7.76 -7.18
C GLU A 447 -15.27 -6.84 -5.97
N LYS A 448 -16.26 -5.97 -5.77
CA LYS A 448 -16.38 -5.12 -4.58
C LYS A 448 -16.68 -5.96 -3.34
N LYS A 449 -17.48 -7.03 -3.43
CA LYS A 449 -17.68 -8.00 -2.34
C LYS A 449 -16.41 -8.79 -2.08
N LYS A 450 -15.69 -9.23 -3.12
CA LYS A 450 -14.38 -9.88 -2.99
C LYS A 450 -13.35 -8.93 -2.40
N GLN A 451 -13.34 -7.67 -2.80
CA GLN A 451 -12.46 -6.62 -2.30
C GLN A 451 -12.86 -6.22 -0.88
N GLN A 452 -14.15 -6.15 -0.55
CA GLN A 452 -14.63 -5.98 0.82
C GLN A 452 -14.26 -7.19 1.68
N ILE A 453 -14.40 -8.41 1.19
CA ILE A 453 -13.95 -9.62 1.88
C ILE A 453 -12.44 -9.57 2.06
N VAL A 454 -11.66 -9.19 1.04
CA VAL A 454 -10.21 -9.02 1.14
C VAL A 454 -9.85 -7.90 2.10
N THR A 455 -10.52 -6.74 2.07
CA THR A 455 -10.29 -5.60 2.95
C THR A 455 -10.70 -5.90 4.39
N ILE A 456 -11.82 -6.59 4.60
CA ILE A 456 -12.25 -7.06 5.93
C ILE A 456 -11.30 -8.17 6.41
N SER A 457 -10.85 -9.06 5.53
CA SER A 457 -9.88 -10.11 5.87
C SER A 457 -8.50 -9.51 6.17
N THR A 458 -8.04 -8.52 5.42
CA THR A 458 -6.77 -7.82 5.69
C THR A 458 -6.87 -6.95 6.92
N ALA A 459 -8.01 -6.28 7.15
CA ALA A 459 -8.28 -5.56 8.39
C ALA A 459 -8.37 -6.52 9.59
N ALA A 460 -9.02 -7.68 9.44
CA ALA A 460 -9.10 -8.71 10.47
C ALA A 460 -7.72 -9.34 10.74
N ILE A 461 -6.91 -9.57 9.70
CA ILE A 461 -5.52 -10.02 9.82
C ILE A 461 -4.68 -8.93 10.49
N LEU A 462 -4.83 -7.65 10.13
CA LEU A 462 -4.14 -6.53 10.76
C LEU A 462 -4.54 -6.39 12.24
N ILE A 463 -5.83 -6.53 12.56
CA ILE A 463 -6.32 -6.56 13.94
C ILE A 463 -5.76 -7.78 14.68
N LEU A 464 -5.73 -8.96 14.06
CA LEU A 464 -5.10 -10.16 14.62
C LEU A 464 -3.60 -9.96 14.85
N VAL A 465 -2.89 -9.31 13.92
CA VAL A 465 -1.47 -8.96 14.05
C VAL A 465 -1.27 -7.95 15.16
N VAL A 466 -2.13 -6.93 15.29
CA VAL A 466 -2.06 -5.96 16.39
C VAL A 466 -2.37 -6.63 17.74
N VAL A 467 -3.38 -7.49 17.81
CA VAL A 467 -3.71 -8.28 19.02
C VAL A 467 -2.57 -9.23 19.35
N PHE A 468 -1.96 -9.88 18.34
CA PHE A 468 -0.80 -10.73 18.52
C PHE A 468 0.43 -9.95 18.95
N LEU A 469 0.67 -8.76 18.40
CA LEU A 469 1.77 -7.88 18.82
C LEU A 469 1.54 -7.35 20.24
N LEU A 470 0.31 -7.02 20.62
CA LEU A 470 -0.04 -6.66 22.00
C LEU A 470 0.12 -7.85 22.96
N PHE A 471 -0.26 -9.05 22.53
CA PHE A 471 -0.03 -10.28 23.27
C PHE A 471 1.46 -10.56 23.45
N VAL A 472 2.27 -10.50 22.38
CA VAL A 472 3.73 -10.66 22.40
C VAL A 472 4.36 -9.58 23.27
N PHE A 473 3.93 -8.32 23.17
CA PHE A 473 4.44 -7.23 23.99
C PHE A 473 4.14 -7.43 25.48
N ASN A 474 2.92 -7.85 25.81
CA ASN A 474 2.56 -8.21 27.19
C ASN A 474 3.35 -9.42 27.68
N ARG A 475 3.54 -10.45 26.85
CA ARG A 475 4.38 -11.61 27.18
C ARG A 475 5.82 -11.21 27.41
N LEU A 476 6.42 -10.39 26.54
CA LEU A 476 7.77 -9.85 26.71
C LEU A 476 7.91 -9.04 28.01
N LYS A 477 6.90 -8.24 28.37
CA LYS A 477 6.89 -7.49 29.63
C LYS A 477 6.82 -8.42 30.85
N ILE A 478 6.01 -9.46 30.81
CA ILE A 478 5.93 -10.48 31.86
C ILE A 478 7.24 -11.25 31.96
N THR A 479 7.80 -11.71 30.84
CA THR A 479 9.07 -12.44 30.80
C THR A 479 10.22 -11.60 31.33
N ARG A 480 10.26 -10.29 31.03
CA ARG A 480 11.26 -9.37 31.63
C ARG A 480 11.09 -9.24 33.14
N LYS A 481 9.86 -9.13 33.65
CA LYS A 481 9.61 -9.12 35.10
C LYS A 481 10.02 -10.43 35.76
N GLN A 482 9.68 -11.56 35.16
CA GLN A 482 10.10 -12.88 35.62
C GLN A 482 11.61 -13.01 35.64
N LYS A 483 12.30 -12.53 34.59
CA LYS A 483 13.77 -12.54 34.51
C LYS A 483 14.40 -11.74 35.64
N LEU A 484 13.89 -10.54 35.94
CA LEU A 484 14.40 -9.72 37.04
C LEU A 484 14.22 -10.41 38.40
N VAL A 485 13.06 -11.02 38.65
CA VAL A 485 12.81 -11.78 39.89
C VAL A 485 13.71 -13.01 39.99
N ILE A 486 13.97 -13.70 38.87
CA ILE A 486 14.91 -14.84 38.84
C ILE A 486 16.34 -14.39 39.14
N GLU A 487 16.79 -13.28 38.56
CA GLU A 487 18.13 -12.72 38.82
C GLU A 487 18.29 -12.35 40.30
N GLU A 488 17.29 -11.68 40.88
CA GLU A 488 17.27 -11.34 42.32
C GLU A 488 17.30 -12.60 43.20
N LYS A 489 16.48 -13.60 42.88
CA LYS A 489 16.45 -14.87 43.62
C LYS A 489 17.76 -15.66 43.50
N ASN A 490 18.42 -15.64 42.35
CA ASN A 490 19.72 -16.29 42.17
C ASN A 490 20.82 -15.64 43.01
N ILE A 491 20.79 -14.30 43.17
CA ILE A 491 21.72 -13.60 44.06
C ILE A 491 21.49 -14.04 45.50
N GLU A 492 20.25 -14.02 46.00
CA GLU A 492 19.91 -14.47 47.36
C GLU A 492 20.31 -15.93 47.63
N ILE A 493 20.07 -16.83 46.67
CA ILE A 493 20.47 -18.24 46.77
C ILE A 493 21.99 -18.37 46.82
N THR A 494 22.72 -17.66 45.94
CA THR A 494 24.18 -17.71 45.89
C THR A 494 24.80 -17.20 47.20
N ASP A 495 24.27 -16.11 47.76
CA ASP A 495 24.71 -15.57 49.05
C ASP A 495 24.47 -16.57 50.19
N SER A 496 23.34 -17.29 50.15
CA SER A 496 23.02 -18.34 51.13
C SER A 496 23.97 -19.53 51.04
N ILE A 497 24.33 -19.96 49.83
CA ILE A 497 25.29 -21.07 49.62
C ILE A 497 26.70 -20.63 50.05
N ASN A 498 27.12 -19.40 49.77
CA ASN A 498 28.39 -18.85 50.25
C ASN A 498 28.43 -18.74 51.79
N TYR A 499 27.29 -18.50 52.45
CA TYR A 499 27.20 -18.58 53.90
C TYR A 499 27.38 -20.02 54.41
N ALA A 500 26.74 -21.01 53.78
CA ALA A 500 26.95 -22.43 54.11
C ALA A 500 28.42 -22.85 53.94
N LYS A 501 29.11 -22.37 52.89
CA LYS A 501 30.55 -22.58 52.71
C LYS A 501 31.38 -22.10 53.90
N ARG A 502 31.10 -20.89 54.41
CA ARG A 502 31.80 -20.36 55.59
C ARG A 502 31.62 -21.24 56.83
N ILE A 503 30.42 -21.80 57.02
CA ILE A 503 30.15 -22.74 58.12
C ILE A 503 30.96 -24.03 57.93
N GLN A 504 30.96 -24.58 56.71
CA GLN A 504 31.70 -25.80 56.40
C GLN A 504 33.22 -25.62 56.53
N GLU A 505 33.79 -24.53 56.02
CA GLU A 505 35.24 -24.28 56.15
C GLU A 505 35.67 -24.12 57.61
N ALA A 506 34.77 -23.68 58.51
CA ALA A 506 35.05 -23.53 59.93
C ALA A 506 35.15 -24.86 60.70
N ILE A 507 34.60 -25.97 60.17
CA ILE A 507 34.70 -27.30 60.81
C ILE A 507 35.94 -28.08 60.38
N LEU A 508 36.63 -27.64 59.31
CA LEU A 508 37.83 -28.30 58.80
C LEU A 508 39.07 -27.80 59.56
N PRO A 509 40.02 -28.68 59.90
CA PRO A 509 41.26 -28.24 60.50
C PRO A 509 42.07 -27.41 59.51
N SER A 510 42.70 -26.33 59.99
CA SER A 510 43.52 -25.49 59.11
C SER A 510 44.70 -26.27 58.54
N ARG A 511 45.11 -25.97 57.30
CA ARG A 511 46.29 -26.63 56.67
C ARG A 511 47.55 -26.48 57.51
N GLN A 512 47.71 -25.36 58.22
CA GLN A 512 48.82 -25.14 59.13
C GLN A 512 48.76 -26.10 60.33
N SER A 513 47.59 -26.22 60.97
CA SER A 513 47.39 -27.15 62.09
C SER A 513 47.63 -28.61 61.69
N VAL A 514 47.19 -29.01 60.49
CA VAL A 514 47.48 -30.35 59.98
C VAL A 514 48.98 -30.56 59.76
N LYS A 515 49.69 -29.59 59.18
CA LYS A 515 51.15 -29.68 59.00
C LYS A 515 51.92 -29.66 60.33
N GLU A 516 51.41 -28.99 61.36
CA GLU A 516 52.02 -29.02 62.71
C GLU A 516 51.91 -30.42 63.35
N LEU A 517 50.77 -31.10 63.17
CA LEU A 517 50.56 -32.45 63.67
C LEU A 517 51.26 -33.51 62.80
N LEU A 518 51.14 -33.38 61.47
CA LEU A 518 51.69 -34.30 60.47
C LEU A 518 52.62 -33.52 59.51
N PRO A 519 53.89 -33.27 59.88
CA PRO A 519 54.81 -32.45 59.08
C PRO A 519 55.04 -32.99 57.66
N ASN A 520 55.18 -34.32 57.55
CA ASN A 520 55.39 -35.02 56.29
C ASN A 520 54.05 -35.52 55.73
N SER A 521 53.10 -34.60 55.52
CA SER A 521 51.81 -34.92 54.93
C SER A 521 51.39 -33.95 53.83
N PHE A 522 50.38 -34.32 53.05
CA PHE A 522 49.60 -33.38 52.25
C PHE A 522 48.11 -33.67 52.36
N ILE A 523 47.30 -32.65 52.07
CA ILE A 523 45.87 -32.79 51.83
C ILE A 523 45.56 -32.19 50.46
N TYR A 524 45.06 -33.02 49.55
CA TYR A 524 44.42 -32.56 48.33
C TYR A 524 42.91 -32.55 48.57
N TYR A 525 42.34 -31.35 48.59
CA TYR A 525 40.92 -31.13 48.84
C TYR A 525 40.37 -30.17 47.79
N GLN A 526 39.46 -30.66 46.97
CA GLN A 526 38.88 -29.93 45.84
C GLN A 526 37.37 -30.21 45.75
N PRO A 527 36.53 -29.33 46.31
CA PRO A 527 35.08 -29.38 46.12
C PRO A 527 34.67 -29.29 44.65
N LYS A 528 33.61 -29.99 44.27
CA LYS A 528 32.93 -29.91 42.96
C LYS A 528 32.12 -28.62 42.85
N ASP A 529 31.30 -28.35 43.87
CA ASP A 529 30.45 -27.17 43.97
C ASP A 529 31.03 -26.16 44.98
N ILE A 530 30.31 -25.07 45.28
CA ILE A 530 30.73 -24.06 46.28
C ILE A 530 30.98 -24.69 47.67
N VAL A 531 30.26 -25.78 47.98
CA VAL A 531 30.36 -26.59 49.21
C VAL A 531 30.48 -28.06 48.83
N ALA A 532 31.19 -28.86 49.63
CA ALA A 532 31.44 -30.28 49.37
C ALA A 532 30.59 -31.20 50.27
N GLY A 533 30.37 -32.46 49.91
CA GLY A 533 30.04 -33.53 50.85
C GLY A 533 31.29 -34.06 51.55
N ASP A 534 32.37 -34.22 50.82
CA ASP A 534 33.61 -34.80 51.33
C ASP A 534 34.31 -33.88 52.33
N PHE A 535 35.05 -34.47 53.26
CA PHE A 535 35.89 -33.71 54.17
C PHE A 535 37.11 -34.50 54.66
N TYR A 536 38.12 -33.77 55.11
CA TYR A 536 39.24 -34.32 55.86
C TYR A 536 39.10 -33.96 57.33
N TRP A 537 39.58 -34.84 58.20
CA TRP A 537 39.54 -34.66 59.64
C TRP A 537 40.88 -35.05 60.25
N VAL A 538 41.38 -34.28 61.21
CA VAL A 538 42.64 -34.52 61.92
C VAL A 538 42.48 -34.04 63.35
N GLU A 539 42.85 -34.88 64.31
CA GLU A 539 42.79 -34.59 65.74
C GLU A 539 44.00 -35.20 66.44
N SER A 540 44.56 -34.53 67.44
CA SER A 540 45.61 -35.09 68.29
C SER A 540 45.06 -35.44 69.65
N ILE A 541 45.47 -36.60 70.17
CA ILE A 541 45.12 -37.03 71.53
C ILE A 541 46.39 -36.98 72.36
N SER A 542 46.68 -35.81 72.92
CA SER A 542 47.72 -35.66 73.95
C SER A 542 47.09 -35.96 75.30
N SER A 543 47.23 -37.22 75.75
CA SER A 543 46.83 -37.75 77.08
C SER A 543 45.55 -37.13 77.67
N LEU A 544 44.43 -37.80 77.42
CA LEU A 544 43.10 -37.60 77.99
C LEU A 544 43.10 -37.24 79.49
N GLU A 545 43.20 -35.95 79.81
CA GLU A 545 42.65 -35.35 81.03
C GLU A 545 41.75 -34.16 80.66
N GLY A 546 40.44 -34.42 80.61
CA GLY A 546 39.41 -33.43 80.94
C GLY A 546 38.84 -32.64 79.76
N GLY A 547 37.53 -32.81 79.55
CA GLY A 547 36.73 -32.16 78.50
C GLY A 547 36.77 -30.63 78.47
N LEU A 548 36.26 -30.09 77.36
CA LEU A 548 35.90 -28.69 77.11
C LEU A 548 36.83 -27.63 77.74
N LYS A 549 37.79 -27.14 76.94
CA LYS A 549 38.37 -25.80 77.16
C LYS A 549 38.16 -24.93 75.92
N VAL A 550 37.14 -24.10 76.02
CA VAL A 550 36.99 -22.88 75.22
C VAL A 550 37.91 -21.82 75.82
N GLY A 551 38.74 -21.17 74.99
CA GLY A 551 39.35 -19.88 75.30
C GLY A 551 40.80 -19.91 75.82
N ASP A 552 41.67 -19.34 74.98
CA ASP A 552 42.87 -18.55 75.29
C ASP A 552 44.04 -19.13 76.12
N ASN A 553 45.19 -19.17 75.44
CA ASN A 553 46.54 -18.79 75.90
C ASN A 553 46.93 -19.14 77.34
N HIS A 554 47.62 -20.28 77.54
CA HIS A 554 48.90 -20.32 78.26
C HIS A 554 49.61 -21.67 78.04
N PRO A 555 50.96 -21.70 78.05
CA PRO A 555 51.75 -22.87 77.72
C PRO A 555 51.90 -23.76 78.95
N SER A 556 51.65 -25.06 78.81
CA SER A 556 51.95 -26.04 79.85
C SER A 556 52.79 -27.17 79.27
N SER A 557 54.09 -27.06 79.54
CA SER A 557 55.06 -28.14 79.50
C SER A 557 54.63 -29.29 80.42
N SER A 558 54.39 -30.46 79.84
CA SER A 558 54.53 -31.76 80.52
C SER A 558 54.98 -32.80 79.49
N PRO A 559 56.08 -33.53 79.74
CA PRO A 559 56.67 -34.48 78.80
C PRO A 559 56.09 -35.89 78.95
N GLN A 560 56.09 -36.61 77.82
CA GLN A 560 55.96 -38.07 77.70
C GLN A 560 54.56 -38.69 77.94
N GLY A 561 53.57 -38.24 77.17
CA GLY A 561 52.42 -39.08 76.75
C GLY A 561 52.59 -39.50 75.29
N GLU A 562 52.05 -40.64 74.86
CA GLU A 562 52.08 -41.07 73.45
C GLU A 562 51.50 -39.98 72.54
N ASN A 563 52.20 -39.63 71.46
CA ASN A 563 51.74 -38.59 70.55
C ASN A 563 50.91 -39.27 69.46
N ILE A 564 49.64 -39.48 69.78
CA ILE A 564 48.64 -40.14 68.95
C ILE A 564 47.95 -39.10 68.07
N ILE A 565 47.93 -39.36 66.77
CA ILE A 565 47.28 -38.52 65.79
C ILE A 565 46.24 -39.35 65.06
N LEU A 566 44.99 -38.89 65.12
CA LEU A 566 43.91 -39.42 64.33
C LEU A 566 43.75 -38.58 63.06
N PHE A 567 43.55 -39.24 61.93
CA PHE A 567 43.24 -38.55 60.68
C PHE A 567 42.34 -39.40 59.78
N ALA A 568 41.46 -38.75 59.03
CA ALA A 568 40.52 -39.42 58.15
C ALA A 568 40.21 -38.63 56.88
N ALA A 569 39.93 -39.36 55.80
CA ALA A 569 39.31 -38.86 54.59
C ALA A 569 37.91 -39.47 54.49
N ALA A 570 36.92 -38.59 54.38
CA ALA A 570 35.51 -38.92 54.41
C ALA A 570 34.82 -38.48 53.11
N ASP A 571 33.95 -39.35 52.63
CA ASP A 571 33.16 -39.25 51.42
C ASP A 571 31.68 -39.31 51.84
N CYS A 572 30.97 -38.18 51.77
CA CYS A 572 29.60 -38.10 52.27
C CYS A 572 28.59 -38.22 51.14
N THR A 573 27.41 -38.78 51.47
CA THR A 573 26.33 -38.89 50.49
C THR A 573 25.83 -37.52 50.04
N GLY A 574 25.79 -37.30 48.73
CA GLY A 574 25.24 -36.12 48.08
C GLY A 574 26.25 -34.99 47.88
N HIS A 575 25.94 -34.07 46.98
CA HIS A 575 26.78 -32.91 46.66
C HIS A 575 26.01 -31.59 46.91
N GLY A 576 26.72 -30.47 46.90
CA GLY A 576 26.12 -29.16 47.17
C GLY A 576 25.61 -29.02 48.61
N VAL A 577 24.59 -28.19 48.83
CA VAL A 577 24.12 -27.83 50.19
C VAL A 577 23.69 -29.05 51.04
N PRO A 578 22.94 -30.04 50.52
CA PRO A 578 22.59 -31.24 51.29
C PRO A 578 23.82 -32.05 51.72
N GLY A 579 24.76 -32.30 50.79
CA GLY A 579 26.01 -33.00 51.09
C GLY A 579 26.85 -32.26 52.14
N ALA A 580 26.93 -30.93 52.05
CA ALA A 580 27.62 -30.11 53.03
C ALA A 580 27.02 -30.20 54.43
N LEU A 581 25.70 -30.31 54.57
CA LEU A 581 25.05 -30.55 55.87
C LEU A 581 25.40 -31.92 56.44
N VAL A 582 25.42 -32.97 55.60
CA VAL A 582 25.85 -34.32 56.01
C VAL A 582 27.31 -34.29 56.47
N SER A 583 28.19 -33.58 55.76
CA SER A 583 29.60 -33.40 56.14
C SER A 583 29.74 -32.80 57.55
N VAL A 584 28.91 -31.81 57.90
CA VAL A 584 28.93 -31.14 59.22
C VAL A 584 28.44 -32.08 60.31
N VAL A 585 27.38 -32.85 60.05
CA VAL A 585 26.84 -33.84 60.97
C VAL A 585 27.87 -34.94 61.24
N CYS A 586 28.45 -35.52 60.19
CA CYS A 586 29.45 -36.59 60.28
C CYS A 586 30.74 -36.13 60.96
N ASN A 587 31.25 -34.93 60.63
CA ASN A 587 32.41 -34.35 61.29
C ASN A 587 32.16 -34.13 62.79
N ASN A 588 30.98 -33.62 63.15
CA ASN A 588 30.61 -33.46 64.56
C ASN A 588 30.50 -34.82 65.28
N ALA A 589 29.96 -35.84 64.61
CA ALA A 589 29.88 -37.19 65.17
C ALA A 589 31.27 -37.81 65.43
N LEU A 590 32.24 -37.60 64.55
CA LEU A 590 33.66 -37.99 64.77
C LEU A 590 34.26 -37.25 65.98
N ASN A 591 34.06 -35.94 66.04
CA ASN A 591 34.53 -35.13 67.17
C ASN A 591 33.94 -35.60 68.51
N ARG A 592 32.65 -35.91 68.55
CA ARG A 592 31.97 -36.42 69.76
C ARG A 592 32.45 -37.82 70.13
N ALA A 593 32.54 -38.74 69.16
CA ALA A 593 33.07 -40.09 69.41
C ALA A 593 34.49 -40.04 70.01
N THR A 594 35.32 -39.10 69.53
CA THR A 594 36.69 -38.92 70.01
C THR A 594 36.75 -38.21 71.37
N ARG A 595 36.08 -37.06 71.53
CA ARG A 595 36.25 -36.16 72.68
C ARG A 595 35.25 -36.40 73.82
N ASP A 596 34.01 -36.76 73.51
CA ASP A 596 32.97 -36.98 74.53
C ASP A 596 33.04 -38.41 75.07
N PHE A 597 33.29 -39.38 74.17
CA PHE A 597 33.37 -40.81 74.52
C PHE A 597 34.80 -41.32 74.69
N ASN A 598 35.82 -40.47 74.45
CA ASN A 598 37.23 -40.77 74.65
C ASN A 598 37.71 -42.01 73.88
N LEU A 599 37.14 -42.26 72.70
CA LEU A 599 37.50 -43.42 71.87
C LEU A 599 38.72 -43.09 71.00
N THR A 600 39.69 -43.99 70.99
CA THR A 600 40.94 -43.84 70.21
C THR A 600 41.15 -44.98 69.22
N ASN A 601 40.49 -46.13 69.43
CA ASN A 601 40.54 -47.27 68.53
C ASN A 601 39.66 -47.01 67.30
N PRO A 602 40.20 -47.03 66.05
CA PRO A 602 39.46 -46.66 64.85
C PRO A 602 38.13 -47.38 64.64
N GLY A 603 38.07 -48.70 64.83
CA GLY A 603 36.84 -49.49 64.67
C GLY A 603 35.75 -49.10 65.66
N GLN A 604 36.10 -48.97 66.95
CA GLN A 604 35.16 -48.51 67.97
C GLN A 604 34.70 -47.07 67.74
N LEU A 605 35.59 -46.22 67.25
CA LEU A 605 35.28 -44.84 66.90
C LEU A 605 34.26 -44.82 65.76
N LEU A 606 34.48 -45.59 64.69
CA LEU A 606 33.53 -45.72 63.59
C LEU A 606 32.19 -46.34 64.02
N ASP A 607 32.19 -47.34 64.91
CA ASP A 607 30.96 -47.91 65.48
C ASP A 607 30.13 -46.81 66.18
N LYS A 608 30.79 -46.01 67.02
CA LYS A 608 30.13 -44.92 67.76
C LYS A 608 29.72 -43.77 66.86
N THR A 609 30.53 -43.41 65.87
CA THR A 609 30.18 -42.40 64.87
C THR A 609 28.96 -42.86 64.06
N SER A 610 28.88 -44.13 63.64
CA SER A 610 27.73 -44.70 62.94
C SER A 610 26.46 -44.63 63.78
N GLU A 611 26.54 -44.94 65.08
CA GLU A 611 25.42 -44.78 66.02
C GLU A 611 24.96 -43.31 66.14
N ILE A 612 25.90 -42.36 66.27
CA ILE A 612 25.58 -40.94 66.42
C ILE A 612 24.93 -40.40 65.13
N VAL A 613 25.52 -40.68 63.96
CA VAL A 613 25.03 -40.23 62.66
C VAL A 613 23.64 -40.80 62.38
N GLU A 614 23.44 -42.11 62.62
CA GLU A 614 22.14 -42.75 62.43
C GLU A 614 21.06 -42.12 63.32
N ASN A 615 21.37 -41.87 64.60
CA ASN A 615 20.43 -41.22 65.51
C ASN A 615 20.08 -39.79 65.08
N GLN A 616 21.06 -39.03 64.58
CA GLN A 616 20.86 -37.65 64.14
C GLN A 616 20.07 -37.56 62.83
N LEU A 617 20.36 -38.42 61.85
CA LEU A 617 19.69 -38.39 60.55
C LEU A 617 18.32 -39.09 60.55
N ASN A 618 18.06 -40.01 61.50
CA ASN A 618 16.75 -40.67 61.59
C ASN A 618 15.72 -39.95 62.48
N GLN A 619 16.15 -39.01 63.35
CA GLN A 619 15.20 -38.21 64.16
C GLN A 619 14.21 -37.38 63.32
N SER A 620 14.50 -37.14 62.04
CA SER A 620 13.70 -36.34 61.10
C SER A 620 12.66 -37.12 60.29
N THR A 621 12.58 -38.45 60.39
CA THR A 621 11.59 -39.26 59.64
C THR A 621 10.24 -39.43 60.33
N VAL A 622 10.07 -38.92 61.55
CA VAL A 622 8.81 -38.99 62.31
C VAL A 622 8.18 -37.60 62.44
N SER A 623 7.99 -36.92 61.32
CA SER A 623 7.03 -35.82 61.25
C SER A 623 6.66 -35.49 59.80
N SER A 624 5.48 -35.97 59.42
CA SER A 624 4.57 -35.37 58.43
C SER A 624 5.11 -35.15 57.02
N LEU A 625 4.98 -36.16 56.17
CA LEU A 625 4.11 -36.21 54.97
C LEU A 625 4.57 -37.38 54.09
N GLY A 626 3.59 -38.10 53.56
CA GLY A 626 3.82 -39.35 52.83
C GLY A 626 4.74 -39.22 51.62
N GLU A 627 5.38 -40.35 51.33
CA GLU A 627 6.18 -40.62 50.13
C GLU A 627 7.35 -39.66 49.90
N MET A 628 8.37 -39.79 50.74
CA MET A 628 9.75 -39.54 50.31
C MET A 628 10.65 -40.68 50.83
N ASP A 629 11.54 -41.11 49.94
CA ASP A 629 12.47 -42.22 50.09
C ASP A 629 13.14 -42.27 51.47
N ASN A 630 13.34 -43.48 51.99
CA ASN A 630 14.22 -43.70 53.14
C ASN A 630 15.55 -42.98 52.89
N ILE A 631 15.78 -41.84 53.56
CA ILE A 631 17.02 -41.08 53.45
C ILE A 631 18.15 -42.00 53.94
N ARG A 632 19.01 -42.44 53.01
CA ARG A 632 20.17 -43.31 53.26
C ARG A 632 21.45 -42.46 53.26
N ASP A 633 21.36 -41.24 53.78
CA ASP A 633 22.51 -40.35 53.87
C ASP A 633 23.48 -40.87 54.93
N GLY A 634 24.76 -40.80 54.62
CA GLY A 634 25.82 -41.34 55.43
C GLY A 634 27.19 -40.95 54.90
N MET A 635 28.19 -41.73 55.27
CA MET A 635 29.57 -41.46 54.92
C MET A 635 30.37 -42.75 54.73
N ASP A 636 31.16 -42.79 53.66
CA ASP A 636 32.25 -43.74 53.48
C ASP A 636 33.54 -43.06 53.97
N ILE A 637 34.36 -43.75 54.77
CA ILE A 637 35.47 -43.11 55.48
C ILE A 637 36.61 -44.09 55.66
N ALA A 638 37.84 -43.58 55.55
CA ALA A 638 39.05 -44.27 55.98
C ALA A 638 39.61 -43.51 57.19
N LEU A 639 39.70 -44.17 58.35
CA LEU A 639 40.14 -43.57 59.61
C LEU A 639 41.42 -44.25 60.09
N CYS A 640 42.44 -43.42 60.34
CA CYS A 640 43.75 -43.84 60.80
C CYS A 640 44.06 -43.26 62.18
N MET A 641 44.70 -44.06 63.03
CA MET A 641 45.34 -43.65 64.27
C MET A 641 46.83 -43.96 64.17
N LEU A 642 47.68 -42.93 64.22
CA LEU A 642 49.13 -43.08 64.14
C LEU A 642 49.76 -42.73 65.49
N ASN A 643 50.46 -43.69 66.08
CA ASN A 643 51.37 -43.42 67.19
C ASN A 643 52.73 -43.01 66.61
N THR A 644 53.00 -41.70 66.62
CA THR A 644 54.22 -41.11 66.02
C THR A 644 55.51 -41.49 66.73
N LYS A 645 55.45 -42.14 67.90
CA LYS A 645 56.64 -42.64 68.61
C LYS A 645 56.98 -44.07 68.25
N THR A 646 55.97 -44.92 68.10
CA THR A 646 56.15 -46.35 67.79
C THR A 646 56.05 -46.65 66.30
N ASN A 647 55.54 -45.71 65.50
CA ASN A 647 55.16 -45.91 64.10
C ASN A 647 54.12 -47.02 63.93
N GLU A 648 53.32 -47.30 64.97
CA GLU A 648 52.16 -48.17 64.86
C GLU A 648 51.00 -47.37 64.27
N LEU A 649 50.44 -47.89 63.17
CA LEU A 649 49.23 -47.40 62.53
C LEU A 649 48.09 -48.35 62.83
N GLN A 650 46.99 -47.84 63.36
CA GLN A 650 45.72 -48.53 63.39
C GLN A 650 44.79 -47.94 62.33
N TYR A 651 44.03 -48.79 61.65
CA TYR A 651 43.10 -48.38 60.61
C TYR A 651 41.77 -49.12 60.72
N ALA A 652 40.69 -48.40 60.50
CA ALA A 652 39.37 -48.95 60.19
C ALA A 652 38.73 -48.13 59.07
N GLY A 653 37.94 -48.79 58.23
CA GLY A 653 37.27 -48.11 57.12
C GLY A 653 35.84 -48.57 56.90
N ALA A 654 35.01 -47.64 56.46
CA ALA A 654 33.68 -47.85 55.90
C ALA A 654 33.77 -47.64 54.38
N LYS A 655 33.77 -48.75 53.63
CA LYS A 655 34.02 -48.87 52.17
C LYS A 655 35.34 -48.32 51.62
N ASN A 656 35.92 -47.28 52.19
CA ASN A 656 37.14 -46.63 51.69
C ASN A 656 38.40 -47.32 52.24
N PRO A 657 39.26 -47.89 51.37
CA PRO A 657 40.43 -48.66 51.78
C PRO A 657 41.58 -47.76 52.28
N LEU A 658 42.56 -48.40 52.90
CA LEU A 658 43.88 -47.81 53.19
C LEU A 658 44.89 -48.34 52.20
N TRP A 659 45.69 -47.45 51.62
CA TRP A 659 46.83 -47.81 50.77
C TRP A 659 48.15 -47.44 51.44
N ILE A 660 49.11 -48.36 51.42
CA ILE A 660 50.46 -48.16 51.95
C ILE A 660 51.47 -48.49 50.84
N ILE A 661 52.45 -47.62 50.64
CA ILE A 661 53.63 -47.91 49.83
C ILE A 661 54.81 -48.01 50.78
N ARG A 662 55.42 -49.21 50.85
CA ARG A 662 56.59 -49.46 51.69
C ARG A 662 57.83 -48.78 51.10
N ASN A 663 58.74 -48.32 51.96
CA ASN A 663 59.96 -47.66 51.52
C ASN A 663 60.79 -48.59 50.60
N ALA A 664 61.10 -48.12 49.38
CA ALA A 664 61.80 -48.85 48.32
C ALA A 664 61.04 -50.04 47.69
N GLU A 665 59.72 -50.13 47.83
CA GLU A 665 58.87 -51.07 47.09
C GLU A 665 58.05 -50.36 46.00
N ASP A 666 57.90 -51.02 44.84
CA ASP A 666 57.09 -50.54 43.70
C ASP A 666 55.67 -51.16 43.69
N ASP A 667 55.10 -51.42 44.87
CA ASP A 667 53.75 -51.98 45.01
C ASP A 667 52.94 -51.27 46.11
N ILE A 668 51.60 -51.35 46.02
CA ILE A 668 50.67 -50.80 47.00
C ILE A 668 50.05 -51.93 47.80
N GLU A 669 50.34 -51.94 49.10
CA GLU A 669 49.64 -52.75 50.09
C GLU A 669 48.26 -52.12 50.37
N GLU A 670 47.19 -52.83 50.00
CA GLU A 670 45.81 -52.39 50.22
C GLU A 670 45.17 -53.14 51.40
N ILE A 671 44.77 -52.39 52.43
CA ILE A 671 43.97 -52.90 53.53
C ILE A 671 42.50 -52.57 53.25
N LYS A 672 41.67 -53.60 53.15
CA LYS A 672 40.26 -53.48 52.79
C LYS A 672 39.41 -52.99 53.95
N ALA A 673 38.48 -52.09 53.65
CA ALA A 673 37.46 -51.62 54.57
C ALA A 673 36.33 -52.65 54.79
N ASN A 674 35.55 -52.45 55.85
CA ASN A 674 34.25 -53.11 55.97
C ASN A 674 33.33 -52.63 54.83
N LYS A 675 32.53 -53.53 54.25
CA LYS A 675 31.63 -53.25 53.12
C LYS A 675 30.31 -52.57 53.54
N GLN A 676 30.35 -51.75 54.59
CA GLN A 676 29.21 -50.99 55.11
C GLN A 676 29.60 -49.52 55.28
N SER A 677 28.66 -48.60 55.01
CA SER A 677 28.81 -47.16 55.24
C SER A 677 28.51 -46.78 56.69
N ILE A 678 29.00 -45.63 57.13
CA ILE A 678 28.55 -44.97 58.35
C ILE A 678 27.13 -44.43 58.09
N GLY A 679 26.18 -44.74 58.98
CA GLY A 679 24.77 -44.34 58.84
C GLY A 679 23.81 -45.53 58.96
N LYS A 680 22.64 -45.41 58.32
CA LYS A 680 21.57 -46.43 58.39
C LYS A 680 21.90 -47.66 57.53
N VAL A 681 22.11 -48.80 58.16
CA VAL A 681 22.39 -50.10 57.50
C VAL A 681 21.45 -51.15 58.09
N GLU A 682 20.87 -52.02 57.26
CA GLU A 682 19.86 -53.01 57.69
C GLU A 682 20.41 -54.06 58.68
N ASN A 683 21.67 -54.47 58.50
CA ASN A 683 22.38 -55.39 59.38
C ASN A 683 23.75 -54.80 59.75
N ARG A 684 23.83 -54.07 60.87
CA ARG A 684 25.08 -53.45 61.33
C ARG A 684 26.05 -54.51 61.88
N GLU A 685 27.28 -54.49 61.37
CA GLU A 685 28.42 -55.21 61.93
C GLU A 685 29.37 -54.24 62.63
N ASN A 686 30.23 -54.71 63.53
CA ASN A 686 31.26 -53.85 64.12
C ASN A 686 32.41 -53.61 63.12
N TYR A 687 32.94 -52.41 63.07
CA TYR A 687 34.10 -52.08 62.24
C TYR A 687 35.37 -52.76 62.76
N THR A 688 36.15 -53.32 61.85
CA THR A 688 37.39 -54.05 62.18
C THR A 688 38.57 -53.10 62.22
N THR A 689 39.29 -53.09 63.35
CA THR A 689 40.56 -52.36 63.48
C THR A 689 41.72 -53.25 63.04
N HIS A 690 42.50 -52.78 62.09
CA HIS A 690 43.75 -53.38 61.64
C HIS A 690 44.92 -52.65 62.30
N SER A 691 45.83 -53.38 62.96
CA SER A 691 47.10 -52.84 63.47
C SER A 691 48.24 -53.18 62.52
N ILE A 692 49.00 -52.17 62.11
CA ILE A 692 50.05 -52.25 61.10
C ILE A 692 51.29 -51.54 61.64
N GLN A 693 52.43 -52.23 61.65
CA GLN A 693 53.71 -51.62 61.97
C GLN A 693 54.29 -50.94 60.72
N LEU A 694 54.60 -49.65 60.82
CA LEU A 694 55.21 -48.89 59.73
C LEU A 694 56.72 -48.76 59.90
N ASN A 695 57.42 -48.80 58.77
CA ASN A 695 58.83 -48.51 58.69
C ASN A 695 59.05 -47.04 58.30
N LYS A 696 60.20 -46.50 58.67
CA LYS A 696 60.58 -45.14 58.28
C LYS A 696 60.67 -45.03 56.75
N GLY A 697 59.96 -44.07 56.19
CA GLY A 697 59.82 -43.82 54.75
C GLY A 697 58.55 -44.42 54.12
N ASP A 698 57.77 -45.22 54.85
CA ASP A 698 56.49 -45.73 54.36
C ASP A 698 55.51 -44.56 54.15
N THR A 699 54.78 -44.58 53.03
CA THR A 699 53.76 -43.56 52.72
C THR A 699 52.37 -44.16 52.73
N ILE A 700 51.46 -43.51 53.45
CA ILE A 700 50.07 -43.88 53.64
C ILE A 700 49.19 -42.97 52.78
N TYR A 701 48.18 -43.53 52.12
CA TYR A 701 47.16 -42.80 51.38
C TYR A 701 45.76 -43.23 51.79
N ILE A 702 44.92 -42.25 52.12
CA ILE A 702 43.48 -42.41 52.31
C ILE A 702 42.75 -41.37 51.47
N PHE A 703 41.60 -41.72 50.91
CA PHE A 703 40.92 -40.89 49.92
C PHE A 703 39.43 -41.23 49.80
N SER A 704 38.70 -40.29 49.20
CA SER A 704 37.34 -40.42 48.64
C SER A 704 37.38 -40.95 47.21
N ASP A 705 36.23 -41.34 46.65
CA ASP A 705 36.17 -41.92 45.31
C ASP A 705 36.32 -40.88 44.17
N GLY A 706 36.08 -39.59 44.42
CA GLY A 706 36.00 -38.56 43.39
C GLY A 706 37.22 -38.43 42.47
N PHE A 707 38.43 -38.73 42.97
CA PHE A 707 39.62 -38.74 42.12
C PHE A 707 39.57 -39.84 41.06
N ALA A 708 39.18 -41.06 41.46
CA ALA A 708 39.02 -42.19 40.55
C ALA A 708 37.75 -42.05 39.70
N ASP A 709 36.75 -41.32 40.20
CA ASP A 709 35.45 -41.15 39.57
C ASP A 709 35.40 -40.08 38.48
N GLN A 710 36.43 -39.24 38.41
CA GLN A 710 36.55 -38.20 37.41
C GLN A 710 36.62 -38.76 35.98
N PHE A 711 35.75 -38.23 35.12
CA PHE A 711 35.79 -38.47 33.68
C PHE A 711 36.80 -37.54 33.00
N GLY A 712 37.57 -38.08 32.06
CA GLY A 712 38.69 -37.36 31.46
C GLY A 712 39.43 -38.10 30.34
N GLY A 713 40.56 -37.52 29.93
CA GLY A 713 41.40 -37.97 28.82
C GLY A 713 40.74 -37.84 27.44
N ASP A 714 41.48 -38.17 26.38
CA ASP A 714 41.03 -38.00 24.98
C ASP A 714 39.74 -38.75 24.63
N LYS A 715 39.36 -39.75 25.44
CA LYS A 715 38.19 -40.60 25.23
C LYS A 715 37.06 -40.34 26.24
N GLY A 716 37.19 -39.36 27.13
CA GLY A 716 36.18 -39.02 28.13
C GLY A 716 35.79 -40.20 29.03
N LYS A 717 36.79 -40.96 29.54
CA LYS A 717 36.56 -42.15 30.38
C LYS A 717 36.79 -41.82 31.85
N LYS A 718 36.17 -42.61 32.73
CA LYS A 718 36.43 -42.62 34.18
C LYS A 718 37.91 -42.98 34.44
N LEU A 719 38.58 -42.28 35.36
CA LEU A 719 40.00 -42.49 35.66
C LEU A 719 40.27 -43.89 36.22
N MET A 720 39.41 -44.37 37.12
CA MET A 720 39.52 -45.63 37.86
C MET A 720 40.73 -45.67 38.81
N TYR A 721 40.72 -46.60 39.77
CA TYR A 721 41.77 -46.71 40.78
C TYR A 721 43.13 -47.18 40.23
N GLN A 722 43.17 -47.92 39.12
CA GLN A 722 44.43 -48.50 38.60
C GLN A 722 45.43 -47.42 38.11
N PRO A 723 45.03 -46.43 37.28
CA PRO A 723 45.90 -45.30 36.97
C PRO A 723 46.28 -44.46 38.18
N PHE A 724 45.39 -44.32 39.16
CA PHE A 724 45.68 -43.59 40.39
C PHE A 724 46.75 -44.29 41.23
N LYS A 725 46.64 -45.61 41.42
CA LYS A 725 47.69 -46.45 42.06
C LYS A 725 49.04 -46.26 41.37
N LYS A 726 49.06 -46.33 40.04
CA LYS A 726 50.29 -46.16 39.26
C LYS A 726 50.92 -44.78 39.48
N LEU A 727 50.11 -43.72 39.49
CA LEU A 727 50.57 -42.36 39.78
C LEU A 727 51.23 -42.28 41.16
N LEU A 728 50.60 -42.84 42.20
CA LEU A 728 51.14 -42.79 43.56
C LEU A 728 52.50 -43.50 43.69
N ILE A 729 52.66 -44.65 43.03
CA ILE A 729 53.94 -45.37 42.96
C ILE A 729 55.00 -44.51 42.26
N GLU A 730 54.66 -43.93 41.10
CA GLU A 730 55.59 -43.09 40.31
C GLU A 730 56.10 -41.87 41.09
N ILE A 731 55.26 -41.26 41.93
CA ILE A 731 55.59 -40.05 42.70
C ILE A 731 56.08 -40.35 44.12
N ASN A 732 56.14 -41.62 44.54
CA ASN A 732 56.38 -41.97 45.95
C ASN A 732 57.70 -41.38 46.48
N ASN A 733 58.77 -41.34 45.67
CA ASN A 733 60.08 -40.84 46.10
C ASN A 733 60.15 -39.30 46.23
N GLU A 734 59.14 -38.56 45.77
CA GLU A 734 59.08 -37.10 45.86
C GLU A 734 58.72 -36.62 47.27
N THR A 735 58.97 -35.35 47.57
CA THR A 735 58.51 -34.73 48.82
C THR A 735 56.98 -34.66 48.85
N MET A 736 56.37 -34.66 50.04
CA MET A 736 54.91 -34.66 50.15
C MET A 736 54.24 -33.44 49.49
N ASP A 737 54.89 -32.27 49.54
CA ASP A 737 54.40 -31.07 48.84
C ASP A 737 54.51 -31.23 47.32
N LYS A 738 55.55 -31.90 46.82
CA LYS A 738 55.71 -32.18 45.39
C LYS A 738 54.71 -33.23 44.91
N GLN A 739 54.41 -34.24 45.72
CA GLN A 739 53.35 -35.20 45.42
C GLN A 739 51.99 -34.52 45.27
N LEU A 740 51.64 -33.59 46.18
CA LEU A 740 50.41 -32.81 46.07
C LEU A 740 50.33 -32.03 44.74
N GLU A 741 51.43 -31.41 44.33
CA GLU A 741 51.51 -30.69 43.04
C GLU A 741 51.29 -31.64 41.85
N LEU A 742 51.95 -32.81 41.87
CA LEU A 742 51.84 -33.81 40.81
C LEU A 742 50.44 -34.42 40.72
N ILE A 743 49.81 -34.72 41.86
CA ILE A 743 48.43 -35.22 41.94
C ILE A 743 47.46 -34.18 41.37
N ARG A 744 47.59 -32.91 41.78
CA ARG A 744 46.74 -31.82 41.27
C ARG A 744 46.90 -31.65 39.75
N ASN A 745 48.14 -31.62 39.27
CA ASN A 745 48.41 -31.44 37.85
C ASN A 745 47.90 -32.63 37.03
N TYR A 746 48.02 -33.85 37.56
CA TYR A 746 47.47 -35.05 36.93
C TYR A 746 45.95 -34.98 36.85
N PHE A 747 45.27 -34.59 37.94
CA PHE A 747 43.82 -34.47 37.99
C PHE A 747 43.28 -33.46 36.98
N GLU A 748 43.83 -32.23 36.98
CA GLU A 748 43.40 -31.18 36.07
C GLU A 748 43.69 -31.55 34.60
N LYS A 749 44.83 -32.20 34.34
CA LYS A 749 45.16 -32.70 32.99
C LYS A 749 44.21 -33.81 32.55
N TRP A 750 43.84 -34.72 33.44
CA TRP A 750 42.90 -35.79 33.13
C TRP A 750 41.50 -35.22 32.86
N LYS A 751 40.97 -34.41 33.78
CA LYS A 751 39.66 -33.75 33.65
C LYS A 751 39.56 -32.92 32.37
N GLY A 752 40.60 -32.17 32.03
CA GLY A 752 40.62 -31.31 30.85
C GLY A 752 39.48 -30.28 30.88
N ASN A 753 38.65 -30.28 29.84
CA ASN A 753 37.48 -29.37 29.74
C ASN A 753 36.17 -29.98 30.27
N LEU A 754 36.21 -31.21 30.80
CA LEU A 754 35.01 -31.84 31.37
C LEU A 754 34.74 -31.29 32.78
N GLU A 755 33.47 -31.32 33.19
CA GLU A 755 33.08 -30.91 34.53
C GLU A 755 33.60 -31.90 35.59
N GLN A 756 33.88 -31.37 36.78
CA GLN A 756 34.22 -32.21 37.92
C GLN A 756 32.99 -33.02 38.34
N VAL A 757 33.15 -34.33 38.50
CA VAL A 757 32.00 -35.22 38.71
C VAL A 757 31.62 -35.32 40.18
N ASP A 758 32.61 -35.34 41.07
CA ASP A 758 32.42 -35.40 42.52
C ASP A 758 33.47 -34.59 43.29
N ASP A 759 33.26 -34.41 44.59
CA ASP A 759 34.25 -33.83 45.49
C ASP A 759 35.51 -34.71 45.56
N VAL A 760 36.68 -34.10 45.79
CA VAL A 760 37.94 -34.85 45.86
C VAL A 760 38.65 -34.55 47.17
N CYS A 761 38.85 -35.59 47.97
CA CYS A 761 39.61 -35.56 49.22
C CYS A 761 40.65 -36.68 49.26
N ILE A 762 41.94 -36.32 49.40
CA ILE A 762 43.07 -37.26 49.50
C ILE A 762 44.01 -36.77 50.59
N ILE A 763 44.41 -37.66 51.49
CA ILE A 763 45.43 -37.40 52.50
C ILE A 763 46.58 -38.37 52.27
N GLY A 764 47.79 -37.81 52.13
CA GLY A 764 49.04 -38.57 52.10
C GLY A 764 49.84 -38.29 53.35
N VAL A 765 50.36 -39.32 54.02
CA VAL A 765 51.22 -39.19 55.22
C VAL A 765 52.44 -40.09 55.09
N ARG A 766 53.64 -39.53 55.23
CA ARG A 766 54.89 -40.30 55.28
C ARG A 766 55.46 -40.34 56.70
N VAL A 767 55.80 -41.55 57.15
CA VAL A 767 56.30 -41.81 58.52
C VAL A 767 57.81 -41.80 58.62
#